data_AF-A0A496WW52-F1
#
_entry.id   AF-A0A496WW52-F1
#
_cell.length_a   1.000
_cell.length_b   1.000
_cell.length_c   1.000
_cell.angle_alpha   90.00
_cell.angle_beta   90.00
_cell.angle_gamma   90.00
#
_symmetry.space_group_name_H-M   'P 1'
#
loop_
_entity.id
_entity.type
_entity.pdbx_description
1 polymer ?
#
loop_
_entity_poly.entity_id
_entity_poly.type
_entity_poly.pdbx_seq_one_letter_code
_entity_poly.pdbx_strand_id
1 'polypeptide(L)'
;MRHVSFATVFFILYLVLSASPAMAFTKDSFNKDSSRKETQLPEIVTIQGFDEPLVRQASKPFTPLSIPQNDNSLSAIERLLRYLDANRNTPWEASIQLNLGLAYYRNGYFSETFTAFERAWSLSKNENKPVHKALADRAFGELVRMHARLGHADQVDALLATVKNRSFTGRATELVAGAKEASWTMRNNPGIAYLCGPKSLYSLLDWQKPGAKGLSTLDDYRSGEKGVNLVQLETLAKQADMNYRLAYREGNEIPVPSVIHWKVNHYAAIVEKQGELFHVKDPTFGQDLWLTAEAINAQASGYFMVPEILPENDKQVWQPVHMAQAESVYGQGNTGSNDEDRTTCKDHQKSKAPCDGSKNPGMADYDVHTMLVSLNITDTPISYTPPKGHPIRFMLRYNQREANQPSIFTFSNVGPKWTHNWLTYIEDSPTNAAAVVNRIVSGGGAIDYSGYNAQTGEYERGMSDTAVLLRTSTDPIVYERRLPSGSKEIYAFSDGASSGIRRVFLTQKVDAKGNATTLNYDADLRLLSVTDALGQETVFVYDHVSNDKLITQVIDPFNRAAFITYDVYGRLSSVTDPVGIVSAFSYDSGDFVTALNTPYGATTFAYSGNGTSRTLLITDPHGENERIVSGHRLGISSSVADVPSGDILVRNRYHNYRNSAYWDKQTYKDFGSIISKAQISHWLHTIDNKTSGLIPLAMTSPLSMINSTRLKTGPIATILYIA
;
A
#
# COMPACT_ATOMS: atom_id res chain seq x y z
N MET A 1 -51.29 -22.85 -65.17
CA MET A 1 -51.44 -22.19 -66.49
C MET A 1 -51.50 -20.69 -66.30
N ARG A 2 -50.72 -19.96 -67.13
CA ARG A 2 -50.55 -18.48 -67.26
C ARG A 2 -49.78 -17.81 -66.11
N HIS A 3 -48.48 -17.49 -66.24
CA HIS A 3 -47.81 -16.42 -67.04
C HIS A 3 -48.23 -15.00 -66.58
N VAL A 4 -47.39 -13.98 -66.36
CA VAL A 4 -45.96 -13.70 -66.65
C VAL A 4 -45.52 -12.45 -65.82
N SER A 5 -44.21 -12.39 -65.60
CA SER A 5 -43.29 -11.30 -65.19
C SER A 5 -43.67 -9.82 -65.44
N PHE A 6 -43.29 -8.90 -64.52
CA PHE A 6 -42.20 -7.91 -64.68
C PHE A 6 -42.17 -6.81 -63.59
N ALA A 7 -40.94 -6.53 -63.11
CA ALA A 7 -40.32 -5.23 -62.78
C ALA A 7 -40.82 -4.28 -61.66
N THR A 8 -40.00 -4.25 -60.59
CA THR A 8 -39.14 -3.13 -60.11
C THR A 8 -39.70 -1.90 -59.35
N VAL A 9 -39.07 -1.70 -58.17
CA VAL A 9 -38.60 -0.46 -57.50
C VAL A 9 -39.26 -0.10 -56.15
N PHE A 10 -38.51 -0.45 -55.08
CA PHE A 10 -38.22 0.27 -53.82
C PHE A 10 -39.31 1.10 -53.11
N PHE A 11 -39.62 0.80 -51.85
CA PHE A 11 -38.82 1.21 -50.67
C PHE A 11 -39.25 0.47 -49.39
N ILE A 12 -38.32 0.46 -48.45
CA ILE A 12 -38.15 -0.32 -47.22
C ILE A 12 -39.15 0.03 -46.11
N LEU A 13 -39.75 -0.99 -45.47
CA LEU A 13 -39.93 -1.10 -44.01
C LEU A 13 -40.43 -2.52 -43.70
N TYR A 14 -39.77 -3.30 -42.84
CA TYR A 14 -40.45 -4.16 -41.85
C TYR A 14 -39.47 -4.86 -40.90
N LEU A 15 -39.88 -4.86 -39.62
CA LEU A 15 -39.48 -5.71 -38.50
C LEU A 15 -39.03 -7.12 -38.89
N VAL A 16 -38.00 -7.62 -38.20
CA VAL A 16 -37.84 -9.06 -37.95
C VAL A 16 -37.43 -9.31 -36.49
N LEU A 17 -38.35 -9.90 -35.74
CA LEU A 17 -38.06 -10.80 -34.63
C LEU A 17 -37.38 -12.06 -35.19
N SER A 18 -36.20 -12.41 -34.69
CA SER A 18 -35.78 -13.81 -34.66
C SER A 18 -34.66 -14.03 -33.63
N ALA A 19 -34.88 -15.01 -32.78
CA ALA A 19 -33.96 -15.55 -31.81
C ALA A 19 -32.59 -15.93 -32.43
N SER A 20 -31.52 -15.65 -31.71
CA SER A 20 -30.19 -16.21 -31.96
C SER A 20 -29.86 -17.27 -30.89
N PRO A 21 -29.24 -18.40 -31.27
CA PRO A 21 -29.10 -19.56 -30.40
C PRO A 21 -28.00 -19.38 -29.37
N ALA A 22 -28.19 -20.01 -28.22
CA ALA A 22 -27.17 -20.27 -27.23
C ALA A 22 -25.98 -21.01 -27.89
N MET A 23 -24.82 -20.37 -27.95
CA MET A 23 -23.56 -21.02 -28.29
C MET A 23 -22.91 -21.48 -26.98
N ALA A 24 -22.89 -22.80 -26.77
CA ALA A 24 -22.16 -23.43 -25.69
C ALA A 24 -20.65 -23.16 -25.87
N PHE A 25 -20.02 -22.57 -24.86
CA PHE A 25 -18.57 -22.43 -24.78
C PHE A 25 -17.94 -23.80 -24.50
N THR A 26 -17.30 -24.38 -25.50
CA THR A 26 -16.39 -25.53 -25.32
C THR A 26 -14.99 -25.02 -24.98
N LYS A 27 -14.35 -25.65 -23.98
CA LYS A 27 -12.91 -25.58 -23.68
C LYS A 27 -12.10 -25.93 -24.95
N ASP A 28 -11.74 -24.95 -25.76
CA ASP A 28 -10.66 -25.04 -26.75
C ASP A 28 -10.41 -23.66 -27.37
N SER A 29 -9.68 -22.80 -26.65
CA SER A 29 -9.17 -21.52 -27.17
C SER A 29 -7.64 -21.41 -27.08
N PHE A 30 -6.94 -22.54 -27.11
CA PHE A 30 -5.46 -22.61 -27.19
C PHE A 30 -5.02 -23.31 -28.49
N ASN A 31 -5.39 -22.77 -29.65
CA ASN A 31 -4.59 -22.83 -30.88
C ASN A 31 -5.39 -22.29 -32.07
N LYS A 32 -5.08 -21.06 -32.51
CA LYS A 32 -5.12 -20.63 -33.93
C LYS A 32 -4.73 -19.15 -34.03
N ASP A 33 -3.46 -18.90 -34.34
CA ASP A 33 -3.07 -17.95 -35.40
C ASP A 33 -1.57 -18.14 -35.74
N SER A 34 -1.23 -19.25 -36.41
CA SER A 34 0.16 -19.57 -36.81
C SER A 34 0.57 -18.94 -38.15
N SER A 35 0.09 -17.74 -38.46
CA SER A 35 0.51 -17.00 -39.67
C SER A 35 0.73 -15.50 -39.48
N ARG A 36 0.70 -14.99 -38.24
CA ARG A 36 1.25 -13.67 -37.92
C ARG A 36 2.77 -13.77 -37.78
N LYS A 37 3.43 -13.08 -38.71
CA LYS A 37 4.87 -12.75 -38.82
C LYS A 37 5.63 -12.71 -37.48
N GLU A 38 6.92 -13.06 -37.54
CA GLU A 38 8.00 -12.93 -36.54
C GLU A 38 8.21 -11.54 -35.89
N THR A 39 7.19 -10.69 -35.78
CA THR A 39 7.26 -9.34 -35.23
C THR A 39 6.18 -9.14 -34.17
N GLN A 40 6.64 -9.12 -32.89
CA GLN A 40 5.97 -8.81 -31.61
C GLN A 40 5.61 -10.02 -30.73
N LEU A 41 6.66 -10.56 -30.10
CA LEU A 41 6.54 -11.40 -28.91
C LEU A 41 6.32 -10.49 -27.67
N PRO A 42 5.52 -10.91 -26.68
CA PRO A 42 5.06 -10.03 -25.61
C PRO A 42 6.22 -9.49 -24.76
N GLU A 43 6.20 -8.18 -24.49
CA GLU A 43 7.16 -7.51 -23.60
C GLU A 43 6.92 -7.80 -22.12
N ILE A 44 5.67 -8.10 -21.78
CA ILE A 44 5.15 -8.36 -20.46
C ILE A 44 4.37 -9.68 -20.49
N VAL A 45 4.59 -10.57 -19.52
CA VAL A 45 3.85 -11.82 -19.38
C VAL A 45 3.33 -11.92 -17.95
N THR A 46 2.00 -11.95 -17.79
CA THR A 46 1.36 -12.17 -16.49
C THR A 46 1.34 -13.65 -16.18
N ILE A 47 1.82 -14.02 -14.99
CA ILE A 47 1.76 -15.38 -14.47
C ILE A 47 0.89 -15.38 -13.22
N GLN A 48 -0.13 -16.23 -13.17
CA GLN A 48 -1.03 -16.30 -12.02
C GLN A 48 -0.29 -16.66 -10.72
N GLY A 49 -0.55 -15.88 -9.68
CA GLY A 49 0.07 -16.00 -8.36
C GLY A 49 1.44 -15.31 -8.21
N PHE A 50 1.95 -14.67 -9.28
CA PHE A 50 3.12 -13.80 -9.17
C PHE A 50 2.65 -12.38 -8.83
N ASP A 51 3.40 -11.70 -7.98
CA ASP A 51 3.07 -10.36 -7.50
C ASP A 51 3.14 -9.31 -8.61
N GLU A 52 4.17 -9.43 -9.45
CA GLU A 52 4.46 -8.55 -10.56
C GLU A 52 4.56 -9.39 -11.84
N PRO A 53 4.11 -8.87 -13.00
CA PRO A 53 4.28 -9.58 -14.26
C PRO A 53 5.76 -9.73 -14.60
N LEU A 54 6.07 -10.75 -15.40
CA LEU A 54 7.40 -10.93 -15.95
C LEU A 54 7.64 -9.91 -17.05
N VAL A 55 8.79 -9.25 -17.01
CA VAL A 55 9.21 -8.25 -17.99
C VAL A 55 10.58 -8.64 -18.49
N ARG A 56 10.70 -8.81 -19.81
CA ARG A 56 12.00 -9.10 -20.43
C ARG A 56 12.91 -7.89 -20.30
N GLN A 57 14.20 -8.07 -20.04
CA GLN A 57 15.18 -6.99 -20.08
C GLN A 57 15.35 -6.49 -21.52
N ALA A 58 15.27 -5.18 -21.74
CA ALA A 58 15.48 -4.61 -23.08
C ALA A 58 16.97 -4.63 -23.48
N SER A 59 17.85 -4.67 -22.49
CA SER A 59 19.31 -4.70 -22.66
C SER A 59 19.88 -6.05 -23.14
N LYS A 60 19.09 -7.13 -23.13
CA LYS A 60 19.55 -8.47 -23.53
C LYS A 60 18.95 -8.92 -24.88
N PRO A 61 19.65 -9.77 -25.64
CA PRO A 61 19.08 -10.42 -26.83
C PRO A 61 17.80 -11.17 -26.47
N PHE A 62 16.80 -11.10 -27.35
CA PHE A 62 15.54 -11.78 -27.10
C PHE A 62 15.75 -13.29 -26.97
N THR A 63 15.11 -13.88 -25.97
CA THR A 63 14.95 -15.32 -25.80
C THR A 63 13.52 -15.56 -25.33
N PRO A 64 12.75 -16.47 -25.96
CA PRO A 64 11.41 -16.81 -25.51
C PRO A 64 11.39 -17.20 -24.03
N LEU A 65 10.30 -16.88 -23.33
CA LEU A 65 10.10 -17.33 -21.96
C LEU A 65 9.87 -18.85 -21.97
N SER A 66 10.76 -19.59 -21.33
CA SER A 66 10.56 -21.02 -21.06
C SER A 66 9.56 -21.17 -19.92
N ILE A 67 8.42 -21.80 -20.17
CA ILE A 67 7.38 -22.03 -19.16
C ILE A 67 7.50 -23.48 -18.66
N PRO A 68 7.93 -23.72 -17.40
CA PRO A 68 7.92 -25.06 -16.82
C PRO A 68 6.50 -25.63 -16.76
N GLN A 69 6.36 -26.95 -16.71
CA GLN A 69 5.05 -27.57 -16.53
C GLN A 69 4.36 -27.04 -15.27
N ASN A 70 3.10 -26.64 -15.41
CA ASN A 70 2.31 -26.09 -14.32
C ASN A 70 1.91 -27.22 -13.37
N ASP A 71 2.37 -27.11 -12.14
CA ASP A 71 2.03 -28.02 -11.05
C ASP A 71 1.45 -27.17 -9.92
N ASN A 72 0.12 -27.20 -9.81
CA ASN A 72 -0.62 -26.40 -8.85
C ASN A 72 -0.46 -26.90 -7.41
N SER A 73 0.21 -28.05 -7.19
CA SER A 73 0.55 -28.52 -5.85
C SER A 73 1.77 -27.80 -5.25
N LEU A 74 2.57 -27.16 -6.09
CA LEU A 74 3.78 -26.43 -5.67
C LEU A 74 3.44 -25.10 -5.01
N SER A 75 4.24 -24.74 -4.01
CA SER A 75 4.25 -23.40 -3.44
C SER A 75 4.66 -22.34 -4.48
N ALA A 76 4.36 -21.08 -4.20
CA ALA A 76 4.76 -19.96 -5.05
C ALA A 76 6.30 -19.89 -5.25
N ILE A 77 7.07 -20.19 -4.20
CA ILE A 77 8.54 -20.22 -4.24
C ILE A 77 9.04 -21.33 -5.17
N GLU A 78 8.54 -22.56 -5.02
CA GLU A 78 8.96 -23.68 -5.87
C GLU A 78 8.64 -23.45 -7.35
N ARG A 79 7.47 -22.85 -7.64
CA ARG A 79 7.11 -22.44 -9.00
C ARG A 79 8.14 -21.43 -9.53
N LEU A 80 8.45 -20.38 -8.77
CA LEU A 80 9.41 -19.35 -9.15
C LEU A 80 10.83 -19.91 -9.36
N LEU A 81 11.27 -20.87 -8.53
CA LEU A 81 12.56 -21.54 -8.69
C LEU A 81 12.62 -22.34 -9.99
N ARG A 82 11.57 -23.08 -10.36
CA ARG A 82 11.50 -23.77 -11.66
C ARG A 82 11.56 -22.79 -12.83
N TYR A 83 10.88 -21.65 -12.74
CA TYR A 83 10.97 -20.59 -13.74
C TYR A 83 12.41 -20.04 -13.82
N LEU A 84 13.06 -19.81 -12.68
CA LEU A 84 14.43 -19.32 -12.64
C LEU A 84 15.40 -20.31 -13.29
N ASP A 85 15.27 -21.60 -13.01
CA ASP A 85 16.14 -22.63 -13.59
C ASP A 85 15.96 -22.74 -15.11
N ALA A 86 14.72 -22.66 -15.60
CA ALA A 86 14.42 -22.70 -17.03
C ALA A 86 14.81 -21.41 -17.79
N ASN A 87 14.97 -20.28 -17.09
CA ASN A 87 15.18 -18.96 -17.70
C ASN A 87 16.42 -18.23 -17.18
N ARG A 88 17.37 -18.95 -16.57
CA ARG A 88 18.61 -18.36 -16.08
C ARG A 88 19.41 -17.75 -17.23
N ASN A 89 20.01 -16.59 -17.00
CA ASN A 89 20.76 -15.79 -17.97
C ASN A 89 19.94 -15.23 -19.16
N THR A 90 18.64 -15.51 -19.26
CA THR A 90 17.76 -14.93 -20.28
C THR A 90 17.36 -13.48 -19.94
N PRO A 91 16.63 -12.77 -20.83
CA PRO A 91 16.01 -11.49 -20.50
C PRO A 91 14.99 -11.53 -19.37
N TRP A 92 14.44 -12.69 -18.99
CA TRP A 92 13.36 -12.76 -18.00
C TRP A 92 13.86 -12.86 -16.56
N GLU A 93 15.14 -13.21 -16.38
CA GLU A 93 15.74 -13.52 -15.08
C GLU A 93 15.51 -12.41 -14.04
N ALA A 94 15.67 -11.13 -14.41
CA ALA A 94 15.51 -10.02 -13.47
C ALA A 94 14.11 -9.97 -12.85
N SER A 95 13.06 -10.20 -13.65
CA SER A 95 11.67 -10.18 -13.19
C SER A 95 11.29 -11.43 -12.38
N ILE A 96 11.89 -12.58 -12.70
CA ILE A 96 11.73 -13.80 -11.91
C ILE A 96 12.40 -13.64 -10.54
N GLN A 97 13.62 -13.09 -10.50
CA GLN A 97 14.34 -12.81 -9.26
C GLN A 97 13.59 -11.79 -8.37
N LEU A 98 12.98 -10.76 -8.97
CA LEU A 98 12.14 -9.83 -8.21
C LEU A 98 10.98 -10.56 -7.54
N ASN A 99 10.21 -11.35 -8.30
CA ASN A 99 9.09 -12.11 -7.73
C ASN A 99 9.54 -13.14 -6.69
N LEU A 100 10.70 -13.78 -6.90
CA LEU A 100 11.30 -14.71 -5.95
C LEU A 100 11.66 -14.00 -4.64
N GLY A 101 12.25 -12.81 -4.70
CA GLY A 101 12.52 -11.99 -3.52
C GLY A 101 11.24 -11.56 -2.78
N LEU A 102 10.18 -11.18 -3.50
CA LEU A 102 8.88 -10.86 -2.91
C LEU A 102 8.26 -12.08 -2.21
N ALA A 103 8.34 -13.25 -2.83
CA ALA A 103 7.85 -14.51 -2.27
C ALA A 103 8.66 -14.94 -1.03
N TYR A 104 9.99 -14.87 -1.09
CA TYR A 104 10.85 -15.16 0.06
C TYR A 104 10.55 -14.22 1.23
N TYR A 105 10.39 -12.92 0.96
CA TYR A 105 10.09 -11.92 1.97
C TYR A 105 8.82 -12.28 2.76
N ARG A 106 7.72 -12.61 2.08
CA ARG A 106 6.46 -12.98 2.72
C ARG A 106 6.51 -14.28 3.51
N ASN A 107 7.31 -15.24 3.04
CA ASN A 107 7.43 -16.55 3.67
C ASN A 107 8.59 -16.61 4.69
N GLY A 108 9.16 -15.46 5.04
CA GLY A 108 10.16 -15.35 6.11
C GLY A 108 11.58 -15.77 5.73
N TYR A 109 11.91 -16.01 4.46
CA TYR A 109 13.26 -16.35 3.98
C TYR A 109 14.11 -15.09 3.74
N PHE A 110 14.45 -14.39 4.84
CA PHE A 110 15.03 -13.05 4.78
C PHE A 110 16.42 -12.98 4.12
N SER A 111 17.28 -13.98 4.29
CA SER A 111 18.61 -14.01 3.70
C SER A 111 18.54 -14.13 2.18
N GLU A 112 17.70 -15.03 1.69
CA GLU A 112 17.45 -15.30 0.28
C GLU A 112 16.75 -14.11 -0.40
N THR A 113 15.92 -13.38 0.36
CA THR A 113 15.30 -12.12 -0.09
C THR A 113 16.35 -11.11 -0.56
N PHE A 114 17.42 -10.89 0.21
CA PHE A 114 18.51 -9.99 -0.20
C PHE A 114 19.17 -10.46 -1.48
N THR A 115 19.57 -11.73 -1.55
CA THR A 115 20.23 -12.29 -2.74
C THR A 115 19.38 -12.12 -4.00
N ALA A 116 18.08 -12.39 -3.89
CA ALA A 116 17.14 -12.26 -5.01
C ALA A 116 16.98 -10.80 -5.46
N PHE A 117 16.78 -9.85 -4.53
CA PHE A 117 16.64 -8.43 -4.87
C PHE A 117 17.94 -7.80 -5.38
N GLU A 118 19.09 -8.13 -4.80
CA GLU A 118 20.41 -7.72 -5.31
C GLU A 118 20.61 -8.22 -6.74
N ARG A 119 20.28 -9.48 -7.01
CA ARG A 119 20.37 -10.05 -8.35
C ARG A 119 19.42 -9.35 -9.32
N ALA A 120 18.15 -9.16 -8.95
CA ALA A 120 17.16 -8.47 -9.77
C ALA A 120 17.61 -7.04 -10.12
N TRP A 121 18.11 -6.28 -9.14
CA TRP A 121 18.65 -4.93 -9.34
C TRP A 121 19.90 -4.94 -10.22
N SER A 122 20.88 -5.80 -9.95
CA SER A 122 22.13 -5.84 -10.70
C SER A 122 21.92 -6.09 -12.20
N LEU A 123 20.92 -6.92 -12.53
CA LEU A 123 20.53 -7.24 -13.90
C LEU A 123 19.77 -6.10 -14.58
N SER A 124 18.94 -5.35 -13.85
CA SER A 124 17.98 -4.40 -14.44
C SER A 124 18.34 -2.91 -14.26
N LYS A 125 19.38 -2.57 -13.49
CA LYS A 125 19.71 -1.19 -13.12
C LYS A 125 19.87 -0.18 -14.26
N ASN A 126 20.24 -0.66 -15.45
CA ASN A 126 20.47 0.18 -16.63
C ASN A 126 19.21 0.33 -17.52
N GLU A 127 18.10 -0.32 -17.16
CA GLU A 127 16.84 -0.19 -17.89
C GLU A 127 16.26 1.22 -17.73
N ASN A 128 15.88 1.82 -18.87
CA ASN A 128 15.41 3.21 -18.97
C ASN A 128 14.05 3.37 -19.65
N LYS A 129 13.60 2.35 -20.40
CA LYS A 129 12.27 2.30 -21.00
C LYS A 129 11.20 2.12 -19.91
N PRO A 130 9.98 2.68 -20.07
CA PRO A 130 9.01 2.83 -18.97
C PRO A 130 8.78 1.55 -18.13
N VAL A 131 8.32 0.45 -18.75
CA VAL A 131 8.00 -0.78 -18.02
C VAL A 131 9.23 -1.51 -17.49
N HIS A 132 10.31 -1.54 -18.25
CA HIS A 132 11.59 -2.15 -17.85
C HIS A 132 12.23 -1.39 -16.68
N LYS A 133 12.12 -0.06 -16.71
CA LYS A 133 12.58 0.83 -15.65
C LYS A 133 11.72 0.67 -14.39
N ALA A 134 10.41 0.48 -14.52
CA ALA A 134 9.52 0.22 -13.40
C ALA A 134 9.89 -1.07 -12.66
N LEU A 135 10.25 -2.14 -13.38
CA LEU A 135 10.81 -3.37 -12.80
C LEU A 135 12.10 -3.08 -12.00
N ALA A 136 13.04 -2.34 -12.60
CA ALA A 136 14.31 -2.01 -11.97
C ALA A 136 14.14 -1.12 -10.73
N ASP A 137 13.24 -0.13 -10.80
CA ASP A 137 12.88 0.75 -9.69
C ASP A 137 12.29 -0.05 -8.53
N ARG A 138 11.39 -1.00 -8.84
CA ARG A 138 10.79 -1.91 -7.87
C ARG A 138 11.83 -2.77 -7.17
N ALA A 139 12.75 -3.38 -7.91
CA ALA A 139 13.84 -4.18 -7.36
C ALA A 139 14.76 -3.37 -6.44
N PHE A 140 15.17 -2.17 -6.87
CA PHE A 140 15.98 -1.27 -6.03
C PHE A 140 15.24 -0.82 -4.76
N GLY A 141 13.98 -0.41 -4.92
CA GLY A 141 13.14 0.04 -3.81
C GLY A 141 12.99 -1.04 -2.74
N GLU A 142 12.75 -2.29 -3.15
CA GLU A 142 12.66 -3.42 -2.22
C GLU A 142 14.00 -3.75 -1.55
N LEU A 143 15.10 -3.76 -2.31
CA LEU A 143 16.43 -3.98 -1.76
C LEU A 143 16.79 -2.94 -0.69
N VAL A 144 16.65 -1.65 -1.01
CA VAL A 144 17.03 -0.57 -0.09
C VAL A 144 16.09 -0.51 1.12
N ARG A 145 14.80 -0.84 0.94
CA ARG A 145 13.83 -0.99 2.03
C ARG A 145 14.25 -2.12 2.97
N MET A 146 14.68 -3.27 2.45
CA MET A 146 15.12 -4.40 3.28
C MET A 146 16.34 -4.03 4.15
N HIS A 147 17.35 -3.37 3.57
CA HIS A 147 18.48 -2.85 4.35
C HIS A 147 18.03 -1.83 5.41
N ALA A 148 17.15 -0.91 5.04
CA ALA A 148 16.65 0.12 5.96
C ALA A 148 15.84 -0.46 7.12
N ARG A 149 15.07 -1.53 6.89
CA ARG A 149 14.32 -2.25 7.92
C ARG A 149 15.25 -3.01 8.86
N LEU A 150 16.31 -3.62 8.34
CA LEU A 150 17.22 -4.46 9.15
C LEU A 150 18.39 -3.68 9.77
N GLY A 151 18.35 -2.35 9.78
CA GLY A 151 19.36 -1.55 10.48
C GLY A 151 20.65 -1.31 9.71
N HIS A 152 20.71 -1.70 8.43
CA HIS A 152 21.93 -1.69 7.61
C HIS A 152 22.22 -0.28 7.04
N ALA A 153 22.41 0.73 7.90
CA ALA A 153 22.54 2.13 7.51
C ALA A 153 23.65 2.39 6.48
N ASP A 154 24.83 1.77 6.65
CA ASP A 154 25.96 1.91 5.71
C ASP A 154 25.59 1.40 4.31
N GLN A 155 24.89 0.26 4.23
CA GLN A 155 24.45 -0.32 2.97
C GLN A 155 23.34 0.53 2.31
N VAL A 156 22.43 1.09 3.10
CA VAL A 156 21.43 2.06 2.60
C VAL A 156 22.13 3.26 1.97
N ASP A 157 23.07 3.89 2.68
CA ASP A 157 23.79 5.07 2.19
C ASP A 157 24.60 4.74 0.91
N ALA A 158 25.26 3.59 0.89
CA ALA A 158 26.00 3.11 -0.28
C ALA A 158 25.09 2.88 -1.49
N LEU A 159 23.95 2.19 -1.32
CA LEU A 159 22.97 1.97 -2.38
C LEU A 159 22.39 3.28 -2.90
N LEU A 160 21.97 4.18 -2.02
CA LEU A 160 21.44 5.49 -2.39
C LEU A 160 22.46 6.33 -3.16
N ALA A 161 23.75 6.20 -2.84
CA ALA A 161 24.81 6.90 -3.56
C ALA A 161 24.93 6.43 -5.03
N THR A 162 24.59 5.18 -5.35
CA THR A 162 24.63 4.65 -6.72
C THR A 162 23.51 5.19 -7.63
N VAL A 163 22.45 5.76 -7.05
CA VAL A 163 21.24 6.19 -7.77
C VAL A 163 20.94 7.68 -7.64
N LYS A 164 21.92 8.51 -7.24
CA LYS A 164 21.73 9.96 -7.00
C LYS A 164 21.04 10.70 -8.15
N ASN A 165 21.28 10.28 -9.40
CA ASN A 165 20.74 10.90 -10.61
C ASN A 165 19.56 10.13 -11.23
N ARG A 166 19.04 9.10 -10.55
CA ARG A 166 17.92 8.30 -11.03
C ARG A 166 16.63 8.81 -10.39
N SER A 167 15.69 9.25 -11.21
CA SER A 167 14.30 9.44 -10.77
C SER A 167 13.60 8.10 -10.66
N PHE A 168 12.93 7.85 -9.54
CA PHE A 168 12.13 6.65 -9.31
C PHE A 168 10.68 6.90 -9.73
N THR A 169 9.93 5.81 -9.95
CA THR A 169 8.52 5.84 -10.33
C THR A 169 7.70 4.82 -9.54
N GLY A 170 6.39 5.02 -9.48
CA GLY A 170 5.44 4.17 -8.77
C GLY A 170 5.78 4.09 -7.28
N ARG A 171 5.51 2.93 -6.68
CA ARG A 171 5.75 2.72 -5.25
C ARG A 171 7.22 2.81 -4.84
N ALA A 172 8.17 2.63 -5.77
CA ALA A 172 9.59 2.68 -5.46
C ALA A 172 10.02 4.07 -4.94
N THR A 173 9.36 5.15 -5.35
CA THR A 173 9.62 6.50 -4.82
C THR A 173 9.45 6.55 -3.31
N GLU A 174 8.44 5.86 -2.77
CA GLU A 174 8.14 5.80 -1.35
C GLU A 174 9.08 4.87 -0.59
N LEU A 175 9.50 3.76 -1.20
CA LEU A 175 10.47 2.86 -0.60
C LEU A 175 11.84 3.55 -0.43
N VAL A 176 12.28 4.28 -1.46
CA VAL A 176 13.53 5.05 -1.43
C VAL A 176 13.45 6.22 -0.45
N ALA A 177 12.32 6.93 -0.40
CA ALA A 177 12.11 8.01 0.57
C ALA A 177 12.14 7.48 2.02
N GLY A 178 11.43 6.38 2.29
CA GLY A 178 11.44 5.71 3.59
C GLY A 178 12.84 5.22 4.00
N ALA A 179 13.62 4.70 3.05
CA ALA A 179 15.00 4.28 3.33
C ALA A 179 15.93 5.46 3.69
N LYS A 180 15.77 6.63 3.04
CA LYS A 180 16.50 7.85 3.41
C LYS A 180 16.17 8.31 4.84
N GLU A 181 14.89 8.30 5.19
CA GLU A 181 14.40 8.66 6.54
C GLU A 181 14.89 7.68 7.61
N ALA A 182 14.86 6.39 7.28
CA ALA A 182 15.41 5.32 8.12
C ALA A 182 16.91 5.51 8.35
N SER A 183 17.70 5.71 7.29
CA SER A 183 19.15 5.96 7.41
C SER A 183 19.43 7.16 8.29
N TRP A 184 18.75 8.28 8.07
CA TRP A 184 18.93 9.44 8.92
C TRP A 184 18.60 9.15 10.39
N THR A 185 17.50 8.44 10.66
CA THR A 185 17.08 8.08 12.02
C THR A 185 18.11 7.19 12.70
N MET A 186 18.64 6.19 11.98
CA MET A 186 19.70 5.31 12.44
C MET A 186 20.97 6.06 12.83
N ARG A 187 21.35 7.10 12.07
CA ARG A 187 22.57 7.89 12.33
C ARG A 187 22.41 8.94 13.42
N ASN A 188 21.23 9.54 13.55
CA ASN A 188 21.03 10.74 14.37
C ASN A 188 20.21 10.46 15.64
N ASN A 189 19.38 9.42 15.64
CA ASN A 189 18.57 9.00 16.78
C ASN A 189 18.55 7.46 16.90
N PRO A 190 19.73 6.80 17.04
CA PRO A 190 19.82 5.34 17.06
C PRO A 190 18.96 4.69 18.15
N GLY A 191 18.75 5.39 19.27
CA GLY A 191 17.95 4.89 20.38
C GLY A 191 16.47 4.66 20.08
N ILE A 192 15.92 5.27 19.03
CA ILE A 192 14.55 5.00 18.55
C ILE A 192 14.51 4.20 17.25
N ALA A 193 15.66 4.00 16.60
CA ALA A 193 15.74 3.19 15.39
C ALA A 193 15.76 1.70 15.79
N TYR A 194 16.75 1.29 16.59
CA TYR A 194 17.12 -0.10 16.78
C TYR A 194 16.41 -0.78 17.96
N LEU A 195 15.07 -0.91 17.85
CA LEU A 195 14.21 -1.38 18.96
C LEU A 195 13.60 -2.77 18.75
N CYS A 196 14.04 -3.54 17.74
CA CYS A 196 13.51 -4.88 17.49
C CYS A 196 13.52 -5.81 18.72
N GLY A 197 14.59 -5.78 19.53
CA GLY A 197 14.69 -6.56 20.77
C GLY A 197 13.62 -6.20 21.80
N PRO A 198 13.61 -4.97 22.34
CA PRO A 198 12.57 -4.49 23.26
C PRO A 198 11.14 -4.70 22.74
N LYS A 199 10.90 -4.46 21.44
CA LYS A 199 9.57 -4.62 20.85
C LYS A 199 9.16 -6.09 20.65
N SER A 200 10.11 -7.00 20.45
CA SER A 200 9.82 -8.45 20.46
C SER A 200 9.40 -8.92 21.86
N LEU A 201 10.11 -8.50 22.92
CA LEU A 201 9.70 -8.76 24.31
C LEU A 201 8.32 -8.14 24.61
N TYR A 202 8.08 -6.92 24.12
CA TYR A 202 6.79 -6.25 24.28
C TYR A 202 5.67 -7.11 23.66
N SER A 203 5.84 -7.53 22.41
CA SER A 203 4.85 -8.32 21.69
C SER A 203 4.56 -9.65 22.39
N LEU A 204 5.60 -10.27 22.95
CA LEU A 204 5.47 -11.51 23.72
C LEU A 204 4.72 -11.30 25.05
N LEU A 205 5.10 -10.26 25.80
CA LEU A 205 4.48 -9.94 27.09
C LEU A 205 3.02 -9.51 26.91
N ASP A 206 2.73 -8.68 25.91
CA ASP A 206 1.38 -8.21 25.61
C ASP A 206 0.47 -9.38 25.21
N TRP A 207 1.00 -10.32 24.41
CA TRP A 207 0.28 -11.55 24.08
C TRP A 207 -0.04 -12.41 25.30
N GLN A 208 0.91 -12.58 26.22
CA GLN A 208 0.74 -13.43 27.40
C GLN A 208 -0.08 -12.76 28.51
N LYS A 209 0.12 -11.46 28.72
CA LYS A 209 -0.43 -10.67 29.83
C LYS A 209 -0.72 -9.23 29.35
N PRO A 210 -1.81 -9.01 28.57
CA PRO A 210 -2.20 -7.67 28.15
C PRO A 210 -2.31 -6.71 29.34
N GLY A 211 -1.77 -5.49 29.20
CA GLY A 211 -1.80 -4.48 30.26
C GLY A 211 -0.81 -4.68 31.41
N ALA A 212 0.15 -5.61 31.30
CA ALA A 212 1.21 -5.77 32.30
C ALA A 212 2.06 -4.50 32.47
N LYS A 213 2.45 -4.19 33.72
CA LYS A 213 3.30 -3.02 34.04
C LYS A 213 4.65 -3.04 33.30
N GLY A 214 5.19 -4.22 32.99
CA GLY A 214 6.43 -4.36 32.23
C GLY A 214 6.35 -3.80 30.80
N LEU A 215 5.15 -3.67 30.22
CA LEU A 215 4.96 -3.12 28.87
C LEU A 215 5.49 -1.69 28.74
N SER A 216 5.29 -0.83 29.75
CA SER A 216 5.85 0.53 29.75
C SER A 216 7.37 0.53 29.85
N THR A 217 7.96 -0.41 30.60
CA THR A 217 9.42 -0.55 30.70
C THR A 217 10.05 -0.88 29.35
N LEU A 218 9.47 -1.83 28.62
CA LEU A 218 9.94 -2.26 27.31
C LEU A 218 9.79 -1.17 26.26
N ASP A 219 8.70 -0.43 26.31
CA ASP A 219 8.42 0.61 25.33
C ASP A 219 9.26 1.90 25.54
N ASP A 220 9.56 2.22 26.80
CA ASP A 220 10.39 3.36 27.16
C ASP A 220 11.89 3.15 26.89
N TYR A 221 12.29 1.91 26.63
CA TYR A 221 13.69 1.56 26.39
C TYR A 221 14.26 2.28 25.15
N ARG A 222 15.54 2.67 25.22
CA ARG A 222 16.29 3.27 24.11
C ARG A 222 17.60 2.56 23.90
N SER A 223 17.84 2.12 22.67
CA SER A 223 19.03 1.37 22.28
C SER A 223 20.28 2.24 22.14
N GLY A 224 21.45 1.59 22.12
CA GLY A 224 22.69 2.23 21.67
C GLY A 224 22.79 2.30 20.15
N GLU A 225 23.93 2.80 19.66
CA GLU A 225 24.25 2.92 18.22
C GLU A 225 24.26 1.59 17.46
N LYS A 226 24.43 0.47 18.17
CA LYS A 226 24.45 -0.89 17.61
C LYS A 226 23.17 -1.68 17.86
N GLY A 227 22.14 -1.07 18.43
CA GLY A 227 20.94 -1.79 18.86
C GLY A 227 21.08 -2.45 20.22
N VAL A 228 20.44 -3.60 20.38
CA VAL A 228 20.36 -4.35 21.65
C VAL A 228 21.00 -5.72 21.47
N ASN A 229 21.98 -6.05 22.31
CA ASN A 229 22.56 -7.39 22.32
C ASN A 229 21.79 -8.37 23.20
N LEU A 230 22.13 -9.66 23.13
CA LEU A 230 21.42 -10.71 23.87
C LEU A 230 21.47 -10.48 25.39
N VAL A 231 22.59 -10.02 25.94
CA VAL A 231 22.73 -9.75 27.40
C VAL A 231 21.80 -8.62 27.84
N GLN A 232 21.75 -7.54 27.06
CA GLN A 232 20.85 -6.42 27.30
C GLN A 232 19.38 -6.85 27.16
N LEU A 233 19.07 -7.72 26.19
CA LEU A 233 17.74 -8.27 26.00
C LEU A 233 17.28 -9.08 27.22
N GLU A 234 18.12 -9.96 27.75
CA GLU A 234 17.81 -10.74 28.96
C GLU A 234 17.64 -9.83 30.19
N THR A 235 18.51 -8.84 30.34
CA THR A 235 18.41 -7.84 31.41
C THR A 235 17.08 -7.08 31.33
N LEU A 236 16.68 -6.69 30.12
CA LEU A 236 15.44 -5.96 29.88
C LEU A 236 14.21 -6.84 30.15
N ALA A 237 14.23 -8.12 29.79
CA ALA A 237 13.18 -9.07 30.13
C ALA A 237 12.99 -9.18 31.65
N LYS A 238 14.09 -9.28 32.42
CA LYS A 238 14.06 -9.27 33.89
C LYS A 238 13.46 -7.98 34.46
N GLN A 239 13.83 -6.82 33.89
CA GLN A 239 13.26 -5.52 34.30
C GLN A 239 11.76 -5.39 33.97
N ALA A 240 11.28 -6.11 32.95
CA ALA A 240 9.87 -6.17 32.58
C ALA A 240 9.09 -7.27 33.33
N ASP A 241 9.69 -7.91 34.34
CA ASP A 241 9.10 -9.00 35.12
C ASP A 241 8.75 -10.24 34.27
N MET A 242 9.58 -10.52 33.26
CA MET A 242 9.47 -11.71 32.41
C MET A 242 10.46 -12.79 32.88
N ASN A 243 9.94 -14.00 33.12
CA ASN A 243 10.75 -15.14 33.55
C ASN A 243 11.32 -15.94 32.36
N TYR A 244 12.33 -15.36 31.71
CA TYR A 244 12.96 -15.87 30.50
C TYR A 244 14.49 -15.87 30.61
N ARG A 245 15.14 -16.79 29.89
CA ARG A 245 16.59 -16.90 29.76
C ARG A 245 17.06 -16.99 28.33
N LEU A 246 18.31 -16.63 28.10
CA LEU A 246 18.99 -16.90 26.84
C LEU A 246 19.25 -18.39 26.66
N ALA A 247 19.05 -18.87 25.44
CA ALA A 247 19.39 -20.22 25.03
C ALA A 247 19.93 -20.26 23.59
N TYR A 248 20.82 -21.22 23.34
CA TYR A 248 21.30 -21.58 22.02
C TYR A 248 20.79 -22.97 21.63
N ARG A 249 20.42 -23.13 20.36
CA ARG A 249 19.82 -24.34 19.80
C ARG A 249 20.70 -24.97 18.74
N GLU A 250 20.90 -26.29 18.84
CA GLU A 250 21.51 -27.11 17.78
C GLU A 250 20.48 -27.93 16.97
N GLY A 251 19.24 -28.07 17.45
CA GLY A 251 18.14 -28.82 16.80
C GLY A 251 17.15 -27.98 15.98
N ASN A 252 16.03 -28.60 15.59
CA ASN A 252 14.95 -28.00 14.76
C ASN A 252 13.69 -27.60 15.55
N GLU A 253 13.64 -27.87 16.86
CA GLU A 253 12.49 -27.55 17.70
C GLU A 253 12.36 -26.05 17.91
N ILE A 254 11.14 -25.52 17.84
CA ILE A 254 10.87 -24.09 17.97
C ILE A 254 10.07 -23.89 19.26
N PRO A 255 10.62 -23.19 20.27
CA PRO A 255 9.96 -23.02 21.54
C PRO A 255 8.85 -21.98 21.37
N VAL A 256 7.70 -22.25 21.95
CA VAL A 256 6.55 -21.34 21.92
C VAL A 256 6.01 -21.22 23.33
N PRO A 257 5.89 -20.00 23.89
CA PRO A 257 6.28 -18.71 23.33
C PRO A 257 7.78 -18.41 23.49
N SER A 258 8.40 -17.69 22.54
CA SER A 258 9.82 -17.31 22.59
C SER A 258 10.14 -16.01 21.84
N VAL A 259 11.35 -15.47 22.05
CA VAL A 259 11.95 -14.50 21.10
C VAL A 259 13.04 -15.22 20.32
N ILE A 260 13.04 -15.04 19.01
CA ILE A 260 14.03 -15.59 18.08
C ILE A 260 14.97 -14.48 17.61
N HIS A 261 16.26 -14.81 17.46
CA HIS A 261 17.20 -14.00 16.69
C HIS A 261 17.40 -14.59 15.28
N TRP A 262 17.26 -13.76 14.26
CA TRP A 262 17.46 -14.12 12.85
C TRP A 262 18.91 -13.95 12.41
N LYS A 263 19.35 -14.66 11.36
CA LYS A 263 20.69 -14.51 10.76
C LYS A 263 21.00 -13.10 10.24
N VAL A 264 19.95 -12.30 10.01
CA VAL A 264 20.02 -10.92 9.53
C VAL A 264 20.09 -9.89 10.67
N ASN A 265 20.61 -10.27 11.85
CA ASN A 265 20.80 -9.40 13.03
C ASN A 265 19.51 -8.71 13.48
N HIS A 266 18.45 -9.50 13.69
CA HIS A 266 17.10 -9.01 13.99
C HIS A 266 16.38 -9.92 14.97
N TYR A 267 15.46 -9.36 15.79
CA TYR A 267 14.64 -10.11 16.73
C TYR A 267 13.17 -10.07 16.36
N ALA A 268 12.46 -11.19 16.59
CA ALA A 268 11.01 -11.26 16.51
C ALA A 268 10.45 -12.16 17.63
N ALA A 269 9.16 -12.02 17.94
CA ALA A 269 8.48 -12.86 18.92
C ALA A 269 7.72 -13.99 18.23
N ILE A 270 7.85 -15.21 18.72
CA ILE A 270 7.03 -16.36 18.34
C ILE A 270 6.00 -16.57 19.45
N VAL A 271 4.73 -16.29 19.15
CA VAL A 271 3.69 -16.17 20.20
C VAL A 271 2.78 -17.39 20.29
N GLU A 272 2.55 -18.08 19.17
CA GLU A 272 1.74 -19.31 19.14
C GLU A 272 2.11 -20.20 17.93
N LYS A 273 1.60 -21.44 17.95
CA LYS A 273 1.63 -22.38 16.83
C LYS A 273 0.20 -22.84 16.52
N GLN A 274 -0.21 -22.75 15.26
CA GLN A 274 -1.49 -23.25 14.76
C GLN A 274 -1.24 -24.19 13.58
N GLY A 275 -1.56 -25.48 13.75
CA GLY A 275 -1.21 -26.50 12.76
C GLY A 275 0.29 -26.53 12.50
N GLU A 276 0.70 -26.39 11.23
CA GLU A 276 2.11 -26.36 10.81
C GLU A 276 2.73 -24.95 10.79
N LEU A 277 1.95 -23.92 11.11
CA LEU A 277 2.37 -22.52 11.05
C LEU A 277 2.61 -21.95 12.46
N PHE A 278 3.63 -21.11 12.55
CA PHE A 278 4.01 -20.37 13.75
C PHE A 278 3.65 -18.91 13.55
N HIS A 279 2.98 -18.33 14.54
CA HIS A 279 2.65 -16.93 14.57
C HIS A 279 3.85 -16.15 15.09
N VAL A 280 4.43 -15.34 14.22
CA VAL A 280 5.59 -14.49 14.48
C VAL A 280 5.17 -13.03 14.45
N LYS A 281 5.26 -12.35 15.59
CA LYS A 281 5.09 -10.90 15.68
C LYS A 281 6.43 -10.21 15.46
N ASP A 282 6.56 -9.53 14.32
CA ASP A 282 7.79 -8.86 13.92
C ASP A 282 7.64 -7.33 13.92
N PRO A 283 8.29 -6.62 14.87
CA PRO A 283 8.12 -5.18 15.02
C PRO A 283 8.81 -4.35 13.93
N THR A 284 9.71 -4.94 13.15
CA THR A 284 10.41 -4.26 12.04
C THR A 284 9.66 -4.39 10.74
N PHE A 285 9.00 -5.53 10.53
CA PHE A 285 8.15 -5.71 9.35
C PHE A 285 6.73 -5.17 9.55
N GLY A 286 6.33 -4.91 10.80
CA GLY A 286 5.11 -4.20 11.17
C GLY A 286 3.84 -5.02 10.96
N GLN A 287 3.97 -6.34 10.81
CA GLN A 287 2.89 -7.27 10.51
C GLN A 287 3.09 -8.59 11.25
N ASP A 288 1.98 -9.27 11.51
CA ASP A 288 1.96 -10.66 11.97
C ASP A 288 2.31 -11.57 10.79
N LEU A 289 3.35 -12.39 10.97
CA LEU A 289 3.80 -13.38 9.99
C LEU A 289 3.39 -14.77 10.43
N TRP A 290 2.88 -15.57 9.51
CA TRP A 290 2.59 -16.98 9.73
C TRP A 290 3.61 -17.82 8.97
N LEU A 291 4.61 -18.35 9.68
CA LEU A 291 5.79 -18.98 9.08
C LEU A 291 5.81 -20.49 9.33
N THR A 292 6.34 -21.26 8.38
CA THR A 292 6.57 -22.69 8.56
C THR A 292 7.78 -22.94 9.47
N ALA A 293 7.85 -24.13 10.08
CA ALA A 293 9.02 -24.55 10.82
C ALA A 293 10.30 -24.51 9.98
N GLU A 294 10.20 -24.89 8.70
CA GLU A 294 11.29 -24.88 7.74
C GLU A 294 11.85 -23.46 7.55
N ALA A 295 10.98 -22.48 7.29
CA ALA A 295 11.40 -21.09 7.12
C ALA A 295 12.09 -20.55 8.39
N ILE A 296 11.51 -20.82 9.56
CA ILE A 296 12.10 -20.41 10.84
C ILE A 296 13.48 -21.05 11.03
N ASN A 297 13.60 -22.35 10.81
CA ASN A 297 14.85 -23.07 10.99
C ASN A 297 15.92 -22.66 9.99
N ALA A 298 15.53 -22.34 8.75
CA ALA A 298 16.45 -21.83 7.73
C ALA A 298 17.04 -20.46 8.11
N GLN A 299 16.29 -19.61 8.82
CA GLN A 299 16.66 -18.22 9.10
C GLN A 299 17.09 -17.93 10.53
N ALA A 300 16.82 -18.82 11.49
CA ALA A 300 17.27 -18.68 12.87
C ALA A 300 18.80 -18.62 12.93
N SER A 301 19.35 -17.73 13.76
CA SER A 301 20.78 -17.74 14.10
C SER A 301 21.14 -18.85 15.08
N GLY A 302 20.13 -19.49 15.68
CA GLY A 302 20.25 -20.45 16.77
C GLY A 302 20.06 -19.84 18.16
N TYR A 303 20.08 -18.51 18.30
CA TYR A 303 19.86 -17.83 19.58
C TYR A 303 18.38 -17.50 19.80
N PHE A 304 17.90 -17.79 21.01
CA PHE A 304 16.53 -17.52 21.45
C PHE A 304 16.51 -16.99 22.88
N MET A 305 15.46 -16.24 23.22
CA MET A 305 14.97 -16.13 24.60
C MET A 305 13.82 -17.11 24.78
N VAL A 306 13.95 -17.99 25.76
CA VAL A 306 12.99 -19.04 26.07
C VAL A 306 12.51 -18.92 27.52
N PRO A 307 11.34 -19.46 27.86
CA PRO A 307 10.90 -19.51 29.25
C PRO A 307 11.95 -20.17 30.15
N GLU A 308 12.13 -19.65 31.37
CA GLU A 308 13.11 -20.18 32.33
C GLU A 308 12.94 -21.69 32.56
N ILE A 309 11.69 -22.10 32.71
CA ILE A 309 11.30 -23.50 32.88
C ILE A 309 10.80 -24.03 31.54
N LEU A 310 11.56 -24.95 30.96
CA LEU A 310 11.17 -25.70 29.77
C LEU A 310 10.63 -27.09 30.16
N PRO A 311 9.71 -27.67 29.37
CA PRO A 311 9.34 -29.08 29.47
C PRO A 311 10.57 -30.00 29.46
N GLU A 312 10.52 -31.12 30.18
CA GLU A 312 11.68 -32.01 30.38
C GLU A 312 12.30 -32.50 29.04
N ASN A 313 11.46 -32.70 28.02
CA ASN A 313 11.86 -33.12 26.69
C ASN A 313 12.66 -32.04 25.93
N ASP A 314 12.40 -30.76 26.22
CA ASP A 314 13.02 -29.63 25.54
C ASP A 314 14.38 -29.28 26.19
N LYS A 315 14.58 -29.61 27.48
CA LYS A 315 15.79 -29.23 28.24
C LYS A 315 17.10 -29.73 27.62
N GLN A 316 17.09 -30.84 26.87
CA GLN A 316 18.30 -31.41 26.25
C GLN A 316 18.74 -30.66 24.97
N VAL A 317 17.83 -29.92 24.34
CA VAL A 317 18.05 -29.23 23.05
C VAL A 317 18.52 -27.78 23.24
N TRP A 318 18.21 -27.17 24.39
CA TRP A 318 18.40 -25.73 24.67
C TRP A 318 19.56 -25.46 25.63
N GLN A 319 20.73 -25.23 25.07
CA GLN A 319 21.98 -24.99 25.81
C GLN A 319 22.05 -23.54 26.32
N PRO A 320 22.71 -23.29 27.47
CA PRO A 320 22.99 -21.92 27.91
C PRO A 320 23.94 -21.23 26.92
N VAL A 321 23.78 -19.91 26.76
CA VAL A 321 24.64 -19.11 25.89
C VAL A 321 25.88 -18.65 26.63
N HIS A 322 27.07 -18.77 26.02
CA HIS A 322 28.29 -18.18 26.58
C HIS A 322 28.26 -16.64 26.51
N MET A 323 28.56 -15.97 27.62
CA MET A 323 28.48 -14.50 27.75
C MET A 323 29.24 -13.74 26.65
N ALA A 324 30.47 -14.15 26.34
CA ALA A 324 31.27 -13.49 25.30
C ALA A 324 30.62 -13.57 23.90
N GLN A 325 29.88 -14.65 23.61
CA GLN A 325 29.11 -14.77 22.37
C GLN A 325 27.86 -13.89 22.43
N ALA A 326 27.14 -13.90 23.56
CA ALA A 326 25.93 -13.09 23.76
C ALA A 326 26.17 -11.58 23.60
N GLU A 327 27.32 -11.07 24.04
CA GLU A 327 27.70 -9.65 23.92
C GLU A 327 27.98 -9.21 22.48
N SER A 328 28.25 -10.17 21.59
CA SER A 328 28.59 -9.94 20.17
C SER A 328 27.38 -10.03 19.23
N VAL A 329 26.25 -10.56 19.69
CA VAL A 329 25.04 -10.79 18.89
C VAL A 329 24.04 -9.66 19.14
N TYR A 330 23.75 -8.87 18.11
CA TYR A 330 22.90 -7.68 18.19
C TYR A 330 21.67 -7.80 17.29
N GLY A 331 20.55 -7.26 17.78
CA GLY A 331 19.39 -6.93 16.96
C GLY A 331 19.41 -5.46 16.57
N GLN A 332 19.32 -5.20 15.27
CA GLN A 332 19.40 -3.87 14.66
C GLN A 332 18.16 -3.51 13.85
N GLY A 333 17.07 -4.27 13.95
CA GLY A 333 15.82 -3.96 13.26
C GLY A 333 15.30 -2.56 13.58
N ASN A 334 15.09 -1.77 12.52
CA ASN A 334 14.45 -0.46 12.53
C ASN A 334 12.93 -0.63 12.67
N THR A 335 12.32 0.06 13.64
CA THR A 335 10.90 -0.10 13.99
C THR A 335 10.07 1.17 13.78
N GLY A 336 10.64 2.19 13.13
CA GLY A 336 9.90 3.42 12.81
C GLY A 336 8.77 3.14 11.80
N SER A 337 7.52 3.20 12.26
CA SER A 337 6.34 3.12 11.39
C SER A 337 5.80 4.50 11.01
N ASN A 338 5.18 4.58 9.84
CA ASN A 338 4.36 5.71 9.42
C ASN A 338 2.89 5.29 9.44
N ASP A 339 2.03 6.31 9.57
CA ASP A 339 0.56 6.22 9.60
C ASP A 339 -0.04 5.17 8.65
N GLU A 340 -0.88 4.29 9.21
CA GLU A 340 -1.58 3.21 8.51
C GLU A 340 -2.70 3.72 7.61
N ASP A 341 -3.26 4.90 7.87
CA ASP A 341 -4.28 5.55 7.05
C ASP A 341 -3.69 6.37 5.89
N ARG A 342 -2.36 6.37 5.73
CA ARG A 342 -1.63 7.13 4.72
C ARG A 342 -2.24 6.92 3.34
N THR A 343 -2.55 8.03 2.68
CA THR A 343 -3.14 8.12 1.32
C THR A 343 -4.60 7.69 1.18
N THR A 344 -5.28 7.27 2.25
CA THR A 344 -6.74 6.99 2.20
C THR A 344 -7.56 8.26 1.99
N CYS A 345 -8.86 8.10 1.71
CA CYS A 345 -9.81 9.21 1.59
C CYS A 345 -10.36 9.69 2.94
N LYS A 346 -10.22 8.90 4.02
CA LYS A 346 -10.68 9.26 5.37
C LYS A 346 -9.60 9.88 6.24
N ASP A 347 -8.40 10.04 5.69
CA ASP A 347 -7.36 10.85 6.30
C ASP A 347 -7.83 12.31 6.38
N HIS A 348 -8.32 12.70 7.56
CA HIS A 348 -8.90 14.02 7.86
C HIS A 348 -7.84 15.14 7.96
N GLN A 349 -6.58 14.87 7.61
CA GLN A 349 -5.43 15.77 7.77
C GLN A 349 -5.12 16.62 6.53
N LYS A 350 -6.16 16.91 5.74
CA LYS A 350 -6.08 17.68 4.50
C LYS A 350 -6.42 19.15 4.73
N SER A 351 -5.83 20.05 3.94
CA SER A 351 -5.95 21.49 4.16
C SER A 351 -7.19 22.13 3.52
N LYS A 352 -7.86 21.47 2.55
CA LYS A 352 -8.88 22.16 1.72
C LYS A 352 -10.28 21.50 1.65
N ALA A 353 -10.48 20.17 1.61
CA ALA A 353 -11.85 19.60 1.51
C ALA A 353 -12.01 18.10 1.88
N PRO A 354 -13.25 17.63 2.21
CA PRO A 354 -13.56 16.20 2.36
C PRO A 354 -13.46 15.44 1.02
N CYS A 355 -13.00 14.19 1.10
CA CYS A 355 -12.58 13.37 -0.04
C CYS A 355 -13.72 12.62 -0.77
N ASP A 356 -14.98 12.92 -0.47
CA ASP A 356 -16.15 12.21 -1.02
C ASP A 356 -16.62 12.77 -2.37
N GLY A 357 -15.89 13.74 -2.93
CA GLY A 357 -16.24 14.42 -4.17
C GLY A 357 -17.48 15.31 -4.04
N SER A 358 -17.94 15.61 -2.81
CA SER A 358 -19.11 16.45 -2.58
C SER A 358 -18.89 17.92 -2.92
N LYS A 359 -17.62 18.37 -2.97
CA LYS A 359 -17.29 19.80 -3.06
C LYS A 359 -16.90 20.37 -4.42
N ASN A 360 -16.69 19.60 -5.49
CA ASN A 360 -16.46 20.17 -6.84
C ASN A 360 -16.70 19.12 -7.95
N PRO A 361 -17.90 19.06 -8.56
CA PRO A 361 -18.10 18.31 -9.80
C PRO A 361 -17.56 19.13 -10.99
N GLY A 362 -16.64 18.57 -11.79
CA GLY A 362 -16.34 19.08 -13.14
C GLY A 362 -14.97 19.71 -13.41
N MET A 363 -14.00 19.67 -12.48
CA MET A 363 -12.60 20.02 -12.80
C MET A 363 -11.63 19.48 -11.76
N ALA A 364 -10.38 19.23 -12.14
CA ALA A 364 -9.32 18.88 -11.21
C ALA A 364 -9.06 19.99 -10.18
N ASP A 365 -8.95 19.60 -8.92
CA ASP A 365 -8.54 20.44 -7.81
C ASP A 365 -7.50 19.72 -6.95
N TYR A 366 -6.68 20.47 -6.23
CA TYR A 366 -5.59 19.92 -5.42
C TYR A 366 -5.83 20.10 -3.93
N ASP A 367 -5.27 19.19 -3.14
CA ASP A 367 -5.22 19.25 -1.69
C ASP A 367 -3.87 18.71 -1.20
N VAL A 368 -3.50 19.02 0.03
CA VAL A 368 -2.22 18.60 0.60
C VAL A 368 -2.45 17.90 1.92
N HIS A 369 -1.89 16.71 2.05
CA HIS A 369 -1.84 16.02 3.34
C HIS A 369 -0.75 16.65 4.21
N THR A 370 -1.17 17.19 5.36
CA THR A 370 -0.32 18.08 6.14
C THR A 370 0.84 17.39 6.87
N MET A 371 0.63 16.19 7.41
CA MET A 371 1.71 15.40 8.03
C MET A 371 2.71 14.87 7.01
N LEU A 372 2.22 14.27 5.93
CA LEU A 372 3.07 13.62 4.94
C LEU A 372 3.71 14.58 3.95
N VAL A 373 3.16 15.79 3.81
CA VAL A 373 3.49 16.73 2.74
C VAL A 373 3.31 16.04 1.38
N SER A 374 2.13 15.43 1.22
CA SER A 374 1.74 14.72 0.00
C SER A 374 0.79 15.58 -0.80
N LEU A 375 1.16 15.92 -2.03
CA LEU A 375 0.23 16.47 -3.01
C LEU A 375 -0.83 15.41 -3.36
N ASN A 376 -2.08 15.80 -3.29
CA ASN A 376 -3.22 15.04 -3.77
C ASN A 376 -3.97 15.88 -4.80
N ILE A 377 -4.40 15.25 -5.88
CA ILE A 377 -5.24 15.91 -6.88
C ILE A 377 -6.47 15.05 -7.10
N THR A 378 -7.64 15.66 -7.19
CA THR A 378 -8.91 14.97 -7.43
C THR A 378 -9.59 15.60 -8.62
N ASP A 379 -10.09 14.78 -9.55
CA ASP A 379 -10.93 15.22 -10.66
C ASP A 379 -12.16 14.32 -10.74
N THR A 380 -13.34 14.88 -10.99
CA THR A 380 -14.58 14.12 -11.20
C THR A 380 -15.20 14.56 -12.52
N PRO A 381 -14.66 14.10 -13.66
CA PRO A 381 -15.07 14.59 -14.97
C PRO A 381 -16.49 14.15 -15.35
N ILE A 382 -16.98 13.04 -14.81
CA ILE A 382 -18.33 12.56 -15.13
C ILE A 382 -19.05 12.05 -13.88
N SER A 383 -20.30 12.51 -13.72
CA SER A 383 -21.17 12.09 -12.62
C SER A 383 -22.66 12.28 -12.93
N TYR A 384 -23.49 11.46 -12.29
CA TYR A 384 -24.94 11.65 -12.21
C TYR A 384 -25.48 11.01 -10.92
N THR A 385 -26.70 11.38 -10.53
CA THR A 385 -27.37 10.81 -9.34
C THR A 385 -28.67 10.14 -9.78
N PRO A 386 -28.79 8.81 -9.67
CA PRO A 386 -30.05 8.14 -9.96
C PRO A 386 -31.11 8.41 -8.88
N PRO A 387 -32.41 8.31 -9.21
CA PRO A 387 -33.50 8.41 -8.23
C PRO A 387 -33.43 7.40 -7.06
N LYS A 388 -32.76 6.26 -7.25
CA LYS A 388 -32.54 5.22 -6.23
C LYS A 388 -31.11 4.72 -6.30
N GLY A 389 -30.54 4.34 -5.15
CA GLY A 389 -29.15 3.87 -5.03
C GLY A 389 -28.14 5.00 -4.91
N HIS A 390 -26.86 4.64 -5.05
CA HIS A 390 -25.74 5.56 -4.88
C HIS A 390 -25.58 6.51 -6.09
N PRO A 391 -25.10 7.75 -5.88
CA PRO A 391 -24.58 8.57 -6.98
C PRO A 391 -23.48 7.84 -7.74
N ILE A 392 -23.52 7.92 -9.07
CA ILE A 392 -22.47 7.39 -9.92
C ILE A 392 -21.51 8.53 -10.27
N ARG A 393 -20.27 8.40 -9.82
CA ARG A 393 -19.17 9.33 -10.08
C ARG A 393 -17.99 8.54 -10.59
N PHE A 394 -17.35 8.99 -11.65
CA PHE A 394 -15.99 8.56 -11.96
C PHE A 394 -15.05 9.64 -11.45
N MET A 395 -14.36 9.33 -10.35
CA MET A 395 -13.48 10.24 -9.64
C MET A 395 -12.06 9.70 -9.72
N LEU A 396 -11.18 10.47 -10.35
CA LEU A 396 -9.75 10.26 -10.43
C LEU A 396 -9.08 10.89 -9.22
N ARG A 397 -8.06 10.21 -8.69
CA ARG A 397 -7.26 10.73 -7.59
C ARG A 397 -5.78 10.42 -7.75
N TYR A 398 -4.97 11.47 -7.72
CA TYR A 398 -3.53 11.38 -7.56
C TYR A 398 -3.18 11.42 -6.08
N ASN A 399 -2.31 10.53 -5.64
CA ASN A 399 -1.64 10.67 -4.35
C ASN A 399 -0.13 10.53 -4.57
N GLN A 400 0.61 11.63 -4.40
CA GLN A 400 2.07 11.65 -4.57
C GLN A 400 2.77 10.50 -3.82
N ARG A 401 2.30 10.22 -2.59
CA ARG A 401 2.89 9.22 -1.70
C ARG A 401 2.19 7.87 -1.71
N GLU A 402 1.45 7.55 -2.78
CA GLU A 402 0.87 6.21 -2.99
C GLU A 402 1.98 5.15 -3.03
N ALA A 403 1.81 4.08 -2.25
CA ALA A 403 2.81 3.02 -2.09
C ALA A 403 2.23 1.60 -2.18
N ASN A 404 0.92 1.48 -2.35
CA ASN A 404 0.19 0.21 -2.34
C ASN A 404 -0.23 -0.24 -3.74
N GLN A 405 -0.03 0.59 -4.77
CA GLN A 405 -0.19 0.17 -6.16
C GLN A 405 0.90 -0.85 -6.57
N PRO A 406 0.62 -1.75 -7.53
CA PRO A 406 1.69 -2.52 -8.18
C PRO A 406 2.64 -1.59 -8.93
N SER A 407 3.87 -2.05 -9.19
CA SER A 407 4.78 -1.29 -10.06
C SER A 407 4.37 -1.39 -11.53
N ILE A 408 3.75 -2.51 -11.92
CA ILE A 408 3.20 -2.72 -13.25
C ILE A 408 1.78 -3.29 -13.10
N PHE A 409 0.79 -2.58 -13.64
CA PHE A 409 -0.59 -3.00 -13.55
C PHE A 409 -0.91 -4.15 -14.52
N THR A 410 -1.63 -5.14 -14.02
CA THR A 410 -2.18 -6.26 -14.80
C THR A 410 -3.70 -6.21 -14.90
N PHE A 411 -4.31 -5.13 -14.42
CA PHE A 411 -5.76 -4.89 -14.32
C PHE A 411 -6.08 -3.42 -14.61
N SER A 412 -7.37 -3.10 -14.74
CA SER A 412 -7.87 -1.75 -15.01
C SER A 412 -7.20 -0.68 -14.14
N ASN A 413 -6.67 0.38 -14.75
CA ASN A 413 -6.04 1.48 -14.04
C ASN A 413 -6.01 2.78 -14.85
N VAL A 414 -5.41 3.82 -14.27
CA VAL A 414 -5.25 5.15 -14.86
C VAL A 414 -3.81 5.68 -14.73
N GLY A 415 -2.84 4.77 -14.60
CA GLY A 415 -1.41 5.09 -14.50
C GLY A 415 -0.86 5.17 -13.07
N PRO A 416 0.47 5.34 -12.93
CA PRO A 416 1.14 5.33 -11.63
C PRO A 416 0.70 6.53 -10.77
N LYS A 417 0.55 6.31 -9.45
CA LYS A 417 0.10 7.28 -8.42
C LYS A 417 -1.34 7.77 -8.58
N TRP A 418 -1.97 7.50 -9.72
CA TRP A 418 -3.37 7.78 -9.99
C TRP A 418 -4.23 6.55 -9.73
N THR A 419 -5.42 6.76 -9.18
CA THR A 419 -6.43 5.73 -8.98
C THR A 419 -7.82 6.29 -9.27
N HIS A 420 -8.83 5.44 -9.28
CA HIS A 420 -10.23 5.87 -9.36
C HIS A 420 -11.08 5.20 -8.28
N ASN A 421 -12.22 5.80 -7.97
CA ASN A 421 -13.11 5.38 -6.87
C ASN A 421 -13.78 3.99 -7.06
N TRP A 422 -13.69 3.41 -8.25
CA TRP A 422 -14.16 2.05 -8.55
C TRP A 422 -13.05 0.99 -8.53
N LEU A 423 -11.78 1.40 -8.39
CA LEU A 423 -10.66 0.47 -8.23
C LEU A 423 -10.47 0.17 -6.74
N THR A 424 -11.16 -0.85 -6.25
CA THR A 424 -11.02 -1.37 -4.89
C THR A 424 -11.08 -2.88 -4.92
N TYR A 425 -10.20 -3.51 -4.17
CA TYR A 425 -10.05 -4.96 -4.10
C TYR A 425 -9.46 -5.38 -2.78
N ILE A 426 -9.66 -6.66 -2.48
CA ILE A 426 -9.06 -7.38 -1.36
C ILE A 426 -7.81 -8.11 -1.87
N GLU A 427 -6.70 -8.00 -1.15
CA GLU A 427 -5.52 -8.84 -1.30
C GLU A 427 -5.49 -9.86 -0.14
N ASP A 428 -5.64 -11.15 -0.46
CA ASP A 428 -5.62 -12.24 0.52
C ASP A 428 -4.57 -13.32 0.19
N SER A 429 -4.36 -14.22 1.15
CA SER A 429 -3.57 -15.43 0.94
C SER A 429 -4.51 -16.60 0.63
N PRO A 430 -4.47 -17.17 -0.60
CA PRO A 430 -5.34 -18.29 -0.96
C PRO A 430 -5.00 -19.58 -0.19
N THR A 431 -3.81 -19.66 0.39
CA THR A 431 -3.32 -20.82 1.15
C THR A 431 -3.36 -20.61 2.67
N ASN A 432 -3.60 -19.39 3.15
CA ASN A 432 -3.72 -19.09 4.58
C ASN A 432 -4.88 -18.14 4.86
N ALA A 433 -6.00 -18.72 5.27
CA ALA A 433 -7.21 -18.00 5.66
C ALA A 433 -7.02 -17.03 6.84
N ALA A 434 -6.11 -17.35 7.76
CA ALA A 434 -5.88 -16.58 8.98
C ALA A 434 -4.86 -15.44 8.77
N ALA A 435 -4.26 -15.34 7.58
CA ALA A 435 -3.38 -14.24 7.25
C ALA A 435 -4.14 -12.90 7.28
N VAL A 436 -3.39 -11.83 7.56
CA VAL A 436 -3.87 -10.46 7.40
C VAL A 436 -4.31 -10.27 5.95
N VAL A 437 -5.48 -9.65 5.78
CA VAL A 437 -6.05 -9.30 4.49
C VAL A 437 -5.94 -7.80 4.30
N ASN A 438 -5.49 -7.36 3.12
CA ASN A 438 -5.41 -5.93 2.83
C ASN A 438 -6.54 -5.48 1.90
N ARG A 439 -7.26 -4.42 2.25
CA ARG A 439 -8.26 -3.79 1.39
C ARG A 439 -7.69 -2.53 0.76
N ILE A 440 -7.44 -2.57 -0.55
CA ILE A 440 -7.14 -1.36 -1.32
C ILE A 440 -8.40 -0.51 -1.43
N VAL A 441 -8.37 0.71 -0.91
CA VAL A 441 -9.57 1.53 -0.73
C VAL A 441 -9.83 2.47 -1.90
N SER A 442 -11.10 2.86 -2.06
CA SER A 442 -11.51 3.89 -3.02
C SER A 442 -10.72 5.19 -2.78
N GLY A 443 -9.98 5.62 -3.81
CA GLY A 443 -9.16 6.83 -3.76
C GLY A 443 -7.71 6.63 -3.33
N GLY A 444 -7.24 5.38 -3.19
CA GLY A 444 -5.84 5.07 -2.89
C GLY A 444 -5.60 4.80 -1.41
N GLY A 445 -4.46 4.21 -1.09
CA GLY A 445 -4.19 3.65 0.23
C GLY A 445 -4.80 2.26 0.44
N ALA A 446 -4.57 1.73 1.64
CA ALA A 446 -4.84 0.34 1.99
C ALA A 446 -5.29 0.26 3.46
N ILE A 447 -6.12 -0.72 3.82
CA ILE A 447 -6.57 -0.97 5.20
C ILE A 447 -6.41 -2.45 5.49
N ASP A 448 -5.66 -2.76 6.54
CA ASP A 448 -5.40 -4.12 6.98
C ASP A 448 -6.54 -4.66 7.86
N TYR A 449 -6.89 -5.93 7.67
CA TYR A 449 -7.86 -6.70 8.45
C TYR A 449 -7.18 -7.94 9.04
N SER A 450 -7.15 -8.02 10.37
CA SER A 450 -6.58 -9.11 11.17
C SER A 450 -7.64 -9.84 12.00
N GLY A 451 -7.20 -10.82 12.80
CA GLY A 451 -8.06 -11.50 13.77
C GLY A 451 -9.19 -12.33 13.14
N TYR A 452 -8.88 -13.07 12.08
CA TYR A 452 -9.87 -13.89 11.38
C TYR A 452 -10.46 -14.98 12.29
N ASN A 453 -11.79 -14.96 12.44
CA ASN A 453 -12.55 -15.97 13.15
C ASN A 453 -13.05 -17.03 12.17
N ALA A 454 -12.52 -18.25 12.28
CA ALA A 454 -12.86 -19.35 11.37
C ALA A 454 -14.30 -19.86 11.52
N GLN A 455 -14.96 -19.64 12.66
CA GLN A 455 -16.34 -20.08 12.91
C GLN A 455 -17.36 -19.15 12.27
N THR A 456 -17.10 -17.84 12.27
CA THR A 456 -18.03 -16.82 11.73
C THR A 456 -17.61 -16.30 10.36
N GLY A 457 -16.34 -16.47 9.97
CA GLY A 457 -15.75 -15.88 8.79
C GLY A 457 -15.44 -14.38 8.93
N GLU A 458 -15.58 -13.82 10.14
CA GLU A 458 -15.39 -12.39 10.40
C GLU A 458 -13.93 -12.04 10.71
N TYR A 459 -13.50 -10.85 10.30
CA TYR A 459 -12.30 -10.19 10.79
C TYR A 459 -12.66 -9.21 11.91
N GLU A 460 -11.66 -8.77 12.66
CA GLU A 460 -11.84 -7.73 13.68
C GLU A 460 -12.44 -6.43 13.09
N ARG A 461 -13.17 -5.69 13.91
CA ARG A 461 -13.80 -4.41 13.50
C ARG A 461 -12.73 -3.39 13.18
N GLY A 462 -12.86 -2.71 12.04
CA GLY A 462 -11.96 -1.62 11.68
C GLY A 462 -12.04 -0.47 12.68
N MET A 463 -10.91 -0.01 13.20
CA MET A 463 -10.86 1.04 14.23
C MET A 463 -11.43 2.39 13.76
N SER A 464 -11.25 2.73 12.47
CA SER A 464 -11.58 4.07 11.95
C SER A 464 -13.04 4.21 11.50
N ASP A 465 -13.72 3.12 11.15
CA ASP A 465 -15.11 3.17 10.69
C ASP A 465 -16.03 2.05 11.18
N THR A 466 -15.55 1.20 12.08
CA THR A 466 -16.28 0.11 12.75
C THR A 466 -16.92 -0.91 11.81
N ALA A 467 -16.56 -0.88 10.52
CA ALA A 467 -17.01 -1.84 9.54
C ALA A 467 -16.40 -3.22 9.81
N VAL A 468 -17.18 -4.26 9.54
CA VAL A 468 -16.75 -5.66 9.64
C VAL A 468 -16.51 -6.19 8.23
N LEU A 469 -15.35 -6.79 7.99
CA LEU A 469 -15.10 -7.59 6.79
C LEU A 469 -15.38 -9.05 7.11
N LEU A 470 -16.05 -9.74 6.19
CA LEU A 470 -16.39 -11.15 6.30
C LEU A 470 -15.96 -11.88 5.05
N ARG A 471 -15.42 -13.09 5.21
CA ARG A 471 -15.27 -14.05 4.12
C ARG A 471 -16.48 -14.98 4.10
N THR A 472 -17.42 -14.73 3.20
CA THR A 472 -18.72 -15.40 3.16
C THR A 472 -18.74 -16.67 2.32
N SER A 473 -17.76 -16.84 1.43
CA SER A 473 -17.58 -18.05 0.62
C SER A 473 -16.10 -18.24 0.31
N THR A 474 -15.63 -19.49 0.22
CA THR A 474 -14.24 -19.84 -0.14
C THR A 474 -14.10 -20.30 -1.59
N ASP A 475 -15.17 -20.83 -2.19
CA ASP A 475 -15.22 -21.22 -3.60
C ASP A 475 -16.66 -21.08 -4.16
N PRO A 476 -16.93 -20.11 -5.05
CA PRO A 476 -16.02 -19.01 -5.40
C PRO A 476 -15.68 -18.17 -4.16
N ILE A 477 -14.50 -17.56 -4.14
CA ILE A 477 -14.09 -16.66 -3.05
C ILE A 477 -14.96 -15.40 -3.04
N VAL A 478 -15.57 -15.10 -1.89
CA VAL A 478 -16.40 -13.89 -1.71
C VAL A 478 -16.10 -13.26 -0.36
N TYR A 479 -15.90 -11.94 -0.39
CA TYR A 479 -15.87 -11.10 0.80
C TYR A 479 -17.04 -10.12 0.83
N GLU A 480 -17.65 -9.95 1.99
CA GLU A 480 -18.67 -8.95 2.27
C GLU A 480 -18.16 -8.00 3.35
N ARG A 481 -18.12 -6.71 3.06
CA ARG A 481 -17.85 -5.67 4.06
C ARG A 481 -19.16 -5.00 4.46
N ARG A 482 -19.47 -5.02 5.75
CA ARG A 482 -20.69 -4.44 6.34
C ARG A 482 -20.36 -3.15 7.07
N LEU A 483 -21.01 -2.06 6.68
CA LEU A 483 -20.87 -0.76 7.31
C LEU A 483 -21.94 -0.56 8.41
N PRO A 484 -21.66 0.25 9.45
CA PRO A 484 -22.64 0.58 10.49
C PRO A 484 -23.93 1.21 9.97
N SER A 485 -23.86 1.88 8.82
CA SER A 485 -25.02 2.47 8.14
C SER A 485 -26.04 1.42 7.62
N GLY A 486 -25.68 0.13 7.62
CA GLY A 486 -26.43 -0.94 6.97
C GLY A 486 -26.05 -1.15 5.50
N SER A 487 -25.22 -0.27 4.92
CA SER A 487 -24.67 -0.45 3.57
C SER A 487 -23.63 -1.57 3.55
N LYS A 488 -23.41 -2.15 2.36
CA LYS A 488 -22.50 -3.29 2.16
C LYS A 488 -21.67 -3.13 0.89
N GLU A 489 -20.47 -3.68 0.90
CA GLU A 489 -19.60 -3.83 -0.28
C GLU A 489 -19.30 -5.32 -0.48
N ILE A 490 -19.43 -5.82 -1.71
CA ILE A 490 -19.24 -7.24 -2.04
C ILE A 490 -18.08 -7.37 -3.01
N TYR A 491 -17.07 -8.14 -2.64
CA TYR A 491 -15.90 -8.48 -3.46
C TYR A 491 -16.01 -9.94 -3.87
N ALA A 492 -16.16 -10.19 -5.17
CA ALA A 492 -16.47 -11.54 -5.68
C ALA A 492 -15.82 -11.86 -7.03
N PHE A 493 -14.99 -10.97 -7.58
CA PHE A 493 -14.32 -11.19 -8.85
C PHE A 493 -12.81 -11.39 -8.63
N SER A 494 -12.33 -12.63 -8.71
CA SER A 494 -10.94 -12.96 -8.39
C SER A 494 -10.03 -12.98 -9.62
N ASP A 495 -8.77 -12.61 -9.44
CA ASP A 495 -7.69 -12.83 -10.42
C ASP A 495 -7.27 -14.31 -10.60
N GLY A 496 -7.89 -15.22 -9.83
CA GLY A 496 -7.71 -16.66 -9.94
C GLY A 496 -6.41 -17.18 -9.36
N ALA A 497 -5.64 -16.37 -8.64
CA ALA A 497 -4.40 -16.83 -8.01
C ALA A 497 -4.69 -17.89 -6.93
N SER A 498 -4.07 -19.07 -7.07
CA SER A 498 -4.17 -20.19 -6.12
C SER A 498 -3.00 -20.25 -5.13
N SER A 499 -1.98 -19.42 -5.33
CA SER A 499 -0.78 -19.30 -4.50
C SER A 499 -0.30 -17.85 -4.52
N GLY A 500 0.44 -17.41 -3.51
CA GLY A 500 0.95 -16.03 -3.47
C GLY A 500 -0.12 -15.05 -3.00
N ILE A 501 -0.22 -13.88 -3.62
CA ILE A 501 -1.27 -12.90 -3.33
C ILE A 501 -2.40 -13.12 -4.34
N ARG A 502 -3.63 -13.27 -3.83
CA ARG A 502 -4.84 -13.28 -4.65
C ARG A 502 -5.57 -11.96 -4.50
N ARG A 503 -6.04 -11.41 -5.63
CA ARG A 503 -6.85 -10.19 -5.65
C ARG A 503 -8.31 -10.54 -5.89
N VAL A 504 -9.21 -9.95 -5.10
CA VAL A 504 -10.66 -10.09 -5.22
C VAL A 504 -11.29 -8.72 -5.35
N PHE A 505 -11.72 -8.36 -6.56
CA PHE A 505 -12.25 -7.05 -6.93
C PHE A 505 -13.70 -6.87 -6.47
N LEU A 506 -14.04 -5.61 -6.17
CA LEU A 506 -15.39 -5.19 -5.82
C LEU A 506 -16.34 -5.46 -6.98
N THR A 507 -17.47 -6.11 -6.70
CA THR A 507 -18.52 -6.39 -7.68
C THR A 507 -19.82 -5.66 -7.38
N GLN A 508 -20.09 -5.30 -6.11
CA GLN A 508 -21.31 -4.59 -5.76
C GLN A 508 -21.11 -3.62 -4.59
N LYS A 509 -21.81 -2.48 -4.65
CA LYS A 509 -22.12 -1.62 -3.49
C LYS A 509 -23.62 -1.58 -3.26
N VAL A 510 -24.07 -1.99 -2.08
CA VAL A 510 -25.48 -2.08 -1.72
C VAL A 510 -25.77 -1.04 -0.63
N ASP A 511 -26.74 -0.17 -0.87
CA ASP A 511 -27.15 0.81 0.16
C ASP A 511 -27.97 0.14 1.27
N ALA A 512 -28.24 0.87 2.35
CA ALA A 512 -29.01 0.36 3.48
C ALA A 512 -30.47 -0.04 3.13
N LYS A 513 -30.98 0.37 1.96
CA LYS A 513 -32.31 0.03 1.45
C LYS A 513 -32.27 -1.17 0.50
N GLY A 514 -31.11 -1.76 0.25
CA GLY A 514 -30.93 -2.89 -0.65
C GLY A 514 -30.77 -2.50 -2.13
N ASN A 515 -30.64 -1.21 -2.47
CA ASN A 515 -30.37 -0.81 -3.85
C ASN A 515 -28.90 -1.06 -4.19
N ALA A 516 -28.64 -1.84 -5.25
CA ALA A 516 -27.30 -2.25 -5.63
C ALA A 516 -26.76 -1.44 -6.81
N THR A 517 -25.49 -1.04 -6.71
CA THR A 517 -24.64 -0.64 -7.84
C THR A 517 -23.71 -1.82 -8.15
N THR A 518 -23.71 -2.31 -9.39
CA THR A 518 -22.96 -3.50 -9.82
C THR A 518 -21.78 -3.11 -10.72
N LEU A 519 -20.65 -3.78 -10.56
CA LEU A 519 -19.44 -3.61 -11.36
C LEU A 519 -19.20 -4.88 -12.17
N ASN A 520 -19.02 -4.75 -13.48
CA ASN A 520 -18.78 -5.86 -14.39
C ASN A 520 -17.36 -5.82 -14.93
N TYR A 521 -16.70 -6.98 -14.94
CA TYR A 521 -15.33 -7.12 -15.41
C TYR A 521 -15.24 -8.13 -16.55
N ASP A 522 -14.21 -7.99 -17.39
CA ASP A 522 -13.82 -9.04 -18.32
C ASP A 522 -12.75 -9.98 -17.75
N ALA A 523 -12.40 -11.02 -18.51
CA ALA A 523 -11.39 -12.01 -18.13
C ALA A 523 -9.97 -11.42 -17.96
N ASP A 524 -9.72 -10.22 -18.51
CA ASP A 524 -8.44 -9.51 -18.42
C ASP A 524 -8.42 -8.50 -17.25
N LEU A 525 -9.37 -8.62 -16.32
CA LEU A 525 -9.49 -7.76 -15.14
C LEU A 525 -9.72 -6.28 -15.48
N ARG A 526 -10.37 -6.00 -16.62
CA ARG A 526 -10.81 -4.65 -16.99
C ARG A 526 -12.23 -4.42 -16.51
N LEU A 527 -12.48 -3.27 -15.89
CA LEU A 527 -13.82 -2.86 -15.47
C LEU A 527 -14.56 -2.40 -16.72
N LEU A 528 -15.54 -3.17 -17.19
CA LEU A 528 -16.31 -2.83 -18.40
C LEU A 528 -17.40 -1.82 -18.09
N SER A 529 -18.11 -2.00 -16.97
CA SER A 529 -19.21 -1.14 -16.62
C SER A 529 -19.53 -1.05 -15.13
N VAL A 530 -20.16 0.07 -14.77
CA VAL A 530 -20.82 0.30 -13.49
C VAL A 530 -22.31 0.51 -13.78
N THR A 531 -23.15 -0.39 -13.29
CA THR A 531 -24.61 -0.35 -13.47
C THR A 531 -25.27 0.11 -12.17
N ASP A 532 -26.09 1.15 -12.24
CA ASP A 532 -26.84 1.64 -11.08
C ASP A 532 -28.05 0.75 -10.72
N ALA A 533 -28.76 1.13 -9.65
CA ALA A 533 -29.90 0.36 -9.15
C ALA A 533 -31.14 0.38 -10.07
N LEU A 534 -31.15 1.22 -11.11
CA LEU A 534 -32.19 1.27 -12.13
C LEU A 534 -31.79 0.52 -13.41
N GLY A 535 -30.60 -0.07 -13.46
CA GLY A 535 -30.07 -0.75 -14.64
C GLY A 535 -29.42 0.20 -15.64
N GLN A 536 -29.16 1.47 -15.28
CA GLN A 536 -28.47 2.41 -16.16
C GLN A 536 -26.96 2.16 -16.10
N GLU A 537 -26.32 2.09 -17.26
CA GLU A 537 -24.94 1.64 -17.39
C GLU A 537 -23.96 2.78 -17.67
N THR A 538 -22.87 2.83 -16.92
CA THR A 538 -21.69 3.66 -17.22
C THR A 538 -20.58 2.76 -17.74
N VAL A 539 -20.11 3.02 -18.96
CA VAL A 539 -19.19 2.15 -19.71
C VAL A 539 -17.77 2.73 -19.68
N PHE A 540 -16.77 1.85 -19.61
CA PHE A 540 -15.36 2.19 -19.65
C PHE A 540 -14.72 1.62 -20.92
N VAL A 541 -13.91 2.42 -21.60
CA VAL A 541 -13.26 2.06 -22.87
C VAL A 541 -11.74 2.04 -22.70
N TYR A 542 -11.09 1.11 -23.43
CA TYR A 542 -9.66 0.79 -23.32
C TYR A 542 -9.00 0.76 -24.70
N ASP A 543 -8.76 1.93 -25.30
CA ASP A 543 -8.22 2.07 -26.66
C ASP A 543 -6.73 2.43 -26.69
N HIS A 544 -6.03 2.31 -25.56
CA HIS A 544 -4.63 2.69 -25.48
C HIS A 544 -3.72 1.65 -26.17
N VAL A 545 -3.05 2.09 -27.24
CA VAL A 545 -2.35 1.22 -28.21
C VAL A 545 -1.30 0.29 -27.59
N SER A 546 -0.56 0.75 -26.58
CA SER A 546 0.54 -0.03 -25.97
C SER A 546 0.20 -0.62 -24.60
N ASN A 547 -0.98 -0.33 -24.05
CA ASN A 547 -1.38 -0.79 -22.73
C ASN A 547 -2.92 -0.87 -22.66
N ASP A 548 -3.44 -2.07 -22.87
CA ASP A 548 -4.88 -2.36 -22.92
C ASP A 548 -5.58 -2.29 -21.55
N LYS A 549 -4.85 -1.98 -20.47
CA LYS A 549 -5.38 -1.82 -19.10
C LYS A 549 -5.65 -0.37 -18.70
N LEU A 550 -5.27 0.60 -19.54
CA LEU A 550 -5.53 2.03 -19.30
C LEU A 550 -6.91 2.44 -19.81
N ILE A 551 -7.71 3.03 -18.92
CA ILE A 551 -9.02 3.59 -19.28
C ILE A 551 -8.80 4.84 -20.14
N THR A 552 -9.30 4.87 -21.37
CA THR A 552 -9.19 6.03 -22.27
C THR A 552 -10.48 6.85 -22.34
N GLN A 553 -11.63 6.26 -21.99
CA GLN A 553 -12.92 6.93 -22.02
C GLN A 553 -13.86 6.37 -20.96
N VAL A 554 -14.74 7.22 -20.43
CA VAL A 554 -15.86 6.83 -19.58
C VAL A 554 -17.14 7.48 -20.11
N ILE A 555 -18.15 6.67 -20.41
CA ILE A 555 -19.40 7.09 -21.05
C ILE A 555 -20.55 6.79 -20.09
N ASP A 556 -21.36 7.80 -19.75
CA ASP A 556 -22.52 7.60 -18.88
C ASP A 556 -23.80 7.18 -19.65
N PRO A 557 -24.89 6.84 -18.95
CA PRO A 557 -26.13 6.41 -19.59
C PRO A 557 -26.81 7.46 -20.48
N PHE A 558 -26.37 8.72 -20.37
CA PHE A 558 -26.90 9.85 -21.14
C PHE A 558 -26.01 10.19 -22.34
N ASN A 559 -25.06 9.30 -22.67
CA ASN A 559 -24.12 9.45 -23.77
C ASN A 559 -23.19 10.67 -23.63
N ARG A 560 -22.97 11.12 -22.39
CA ARG A 560 -21.90 12.08 -22.06
C ARG A 560 -20.62 11.29 -21.86
N ALA A 561 -19.49 11.83 -22.31
CA ALA A 561 -18.21 11.13 -22.24
C ALA A 561 -17.11 12.00 -21.64
N ALA A 562 -16.29 11.40 -20.78
CA ALA A 562 -15.01 11.94 -20.38
C ALA A 562 -13.88 11.20 -21.13
N PHE A 563 -12.86 11.92 -21.55
CA PHE A 563 -11.69 11.37 -22.25
C PHE A 563 -10.45 11.49 -21.37
N ILE A 564 -9.62 10.45 -21.37
CA ILE A 564 -8.39 10.37 -20.58
C ILE A 564 -7.25 10.09 -21.54
N THR A 565 -6.20 10.90 -21.47
CA THR A 565 -5.01 10.73 -22.32
C THR A 565 -3.76 10.50 -21.47
N TYR A 566 -2.75 9.91 -22.11
CA TYR A 566 -1.52 9.46 -21.46
C TYR A 566 -0.29 9.94 -22.23
N ASP A 567 0.82 10.11 -21.50
CA ASP A 567 2.12 10.31 -22.12
C ASP A 567 2.79 8.98 -22.50
N VAL A 568 3.98 9.07 -23.12
CA VAL A 568 4.76 7.89 -23.55
C VAL A 568 5.24 6.98 -22.42
N TYR A 569 5.13 7.42 -21.16
CA TYR A 569 5.45 6.65 -19.97
C TYR A 569 4.21 6.00 -19.33
N GLY A 570 3.02 6.19 -19.92
CA GLY A 570 1.75 5.71 -19.37
C GLY A 570 1.28 6.53 -18.16
N ARG A 571 1.76 7.77 -18.01
CA ARG A 571 1.29 8.70 -16.97
C ARG A 571 0.11 9.50 -17.51
N LEU A 572 -0.91 9.71 -16.69
CA LEU A 572 -2.11 10.47 -17.07
C LEU A 572 -1.72 11.91 -17.42
N SER A 573 -1.89 12.30 -18.68
CA SER A 573 -1.47 13.61 -19.20
C SER A 573 -2.61 14.62 -19.22
N SER A 574 -3.83 14.21 -19.56
CA SER A 574 -5.01 15.06 -19.45
C SER A 574 -6.33 14.30 -19.25
N VAL A 575 -7.31 15.02 -18.71
CA VAL A 575 -8.72 14.63 -18.64
C VAL A 575 -9.53 15.71 -19.33
N THR A 576 -10.43 15.31 -20.23
CA THR A 576 -11.43 16.20 -20.83
C THR A 576 -12.81 15.77 -20.38
N ASP A 577 -13.56 16.67 -19.76
CA ASP A 577 -14.91 16.40 -19.29
C ASP A 577 -15.95 16.47 -20.44
N PRO A 578 -17.22 16.10 -20.19
CA PRO A 578 -18.25 16.11 -21.22
C PRO A 578 -18.60 17.50 -21.79
N VAL A 579 -18.22 18.60 -21.14
CA VAL A 579 -18.46 19.97 -21.64
C VAL A 579 -17.22 20.57 -22.30
N GLY A 580 -16.12 19.82 -22.39
CA GLY A 580 -14.88 20.20 -23.07
C GLY A 580 -13.87 20.91 -22.18
N ILE A 581 -14.07 20.96 -20.86
CA ILE A 581 -13.06 21.48 -19.91
C ILE A 581 -11.92 20.47 -19.81
N VAL A 582 -10.69 20.98 -19.87
CA VAL A 582 -9.47 20.16 -19.86
C VAL A 582 -8.66 20.42 -18.59
N SER A 583 -8.40 19.36 -17.83
CA SER A 583 -7.38 19.30 -16.79
C SER A 583 -6.13 18.63 -17.37
N ALA A 584 -4.97 19.30 -17.38
CA ALA A 584 -3.72 18.72 -17.90
C ALA A 584 -2.59 18.73 -16.86
N PHE A 585 -1.81 17.66 -16.81
CA PHE A 585 -0.81 17.40 -15.77
C PHE A 585 0.59 17.34 -16.36
N SER A 586 1.51 18.12 -15.79
CA SER A 586 2.94 18.04 -16.10
C SER A 586 3.67 17.31 -14.99
N TYR A 587 4.70 16.54 -15.35
CA TYR A 587 5.47 15.74 -14.41
C TYR A 587 6.95 16.10 -14.45
N ASP A 588 7.66 15.78 -13.37
CA ASP A 588 9.12 15.70 -13.40
C ASP A 588 9.60 14.43 -14.16
N SER A 589 10.89 14.11 -14.05
CA SER A 589 11.47 12.91 -14.64
C SER A 589 11.06 11.60 -13.93
N GLY A 590 10.33 11.68 -12.82
CA GLY A 590 9.69 10.57 -12.12
C GLY A 590 8.18 10.56 -12.38
N ASP A 591 7.38 10.60 -11.32
CA ASP A 591 5.90 10.62 -11.35
C ASP A 591 5.32 11.73 -10.46
N PHE A 592 6.12 12.72 -10.09
CA PHE A 592 5.64 13.88 -9.33
C PHE A 592 4.97 14.88 -10.27
N VAL A 593 3.71 15.24 -10.00
CA VAL A 593 2.99 16.28 -10.76
C VAL A 593 3.58 17.65 -10.38
N THR A 594 4.23 18.31 -11.33
CA THR A 594 4.85 19.63 -11.18
C THR A 594 3.91 20.77 -11.57
N ALA A 595 2.89 20.51 -12.39
CA ALA A 595 1.85 21.49 -12.70
C ALA A 595 0.50 20.86 -13.02
N LEU A 596 -0.56 21.53 -12.60
CA LEU A 596 -1.95 21.34 -13.00
C LEU A 596 -2.38 22.54 -13.85
N ASN A 597 -2.68 22.31 -15.12
CA ASN A 597 -3.17 23.31 -16.04
C ASN A 597 -4.67 23.14 -16.24
N THR A 598 -5.42 24.20 -15.98
CA THR A 598 -6.87 24.27 -16.21
C THR A 598 -7.18 25.49 -17.07
N PRO A 599 -8.43 25.69 -17.55
CA PRO A 599 -8.81 26.92 -18.23
C PRO A 599 -8.65 28.19 -17.37
N TYR A 600 -8.53 28.06 -16.05
CA TYR A 600 -8.29 29.16 -15.12
C TYR A 600 -6.80 29.48 -14.92
N GLY A 601 -5.92 28.74 -15.60
CA GLY A 601 -4.47 28.91 -15.59
C GLY A 601 -3.72 27.76 -14.91
N ALA A 602 -2.41 27.94 -14.77
CA ALA A 602 -1.49 26.92 -14.27
C ALA A 602 -1.27 27.07 -12.77
N THR A 603 -1.47 25.98 -12.01
CA THR A 603 -0.98 25.84 -10.64
C THR A 603 0.30 24.99 -10.67
N THR A 604 1.39 25.47 -10.07
CA THR A 604 2.66 24.73 -10.04
C THR A 604 2.99 24.22 -8.64
N PHE A 605 3.65 23.06 -8.58
CA PHE A 605 4.02 22.37 -7.36
C PHE A 605 5.52 22.12 -7.34
N ALA A 606 6.19 22.49 -6.24
CA ALA A 606 7.61 22.24 -6.03
C ALA A 606 7.80 21.46 -4.72
N TYR A 607 8.09 20.17 -4.84
CA TYR A 607 8.36 19.28 -3.72
C TYR A 607 9.87 19.15 -3.47
N SER A 608 10.26 19.10 -2.19
CA SER A 608 11.62 18.80 -1.77
C SER A 608 11.61 17.99 -0.48
N GLY A 609 12.54 17.04 -0.35
CA GLY A 609 12.70 16.25 0.86
C GLY A 609 14.14 15.77 1.03
N ASN A 610 14.63 15.79 2.27
CA ASN A 610 16.01 15.46 2.62
C ASN A 610 16.12 14.30 3.64
N GLY A 611 15.02 13.59 3.89
CA GLY A 611 14.96 12.49 4.88
C GLY A 611 14.66 12.94 6.31
N THR A 612 14.75 14.24 6.62
CA THR A 612 14.39 14.79 7.94
C THR A 612 13.20 15.74 7.87
N SER A 613 13.01 16.33 6.70
CA SER A 613 11.96 17.27 6.40
C SER A 613 11.49 17.09 4.97
N ARG A 614 10.23 17.46 4.75
CA ARG A 614 9.55 17.49 3.47
C ARG A 614 8.91 18.87 3.33
N THR A 615 9.00 19.45 2.15
CA THR A 615 8.43 20.75 1.82
C THR A 615 7.65 20.64 0.52
N LEU A 616 6.51 21.31 0.45
CA LEU A 616 5.78 21.55 -0.79
C LEU A 616 5.46 23.05 -0.88
N LEU A 617 5.89 23.67 -1.96
CA LEU A 617 5.49 25.02 -2.35
C LEU A 617 4.48 24.92 -3.49
N ILE A 618 3.39 25.66 -3.38
CA ILE A 618 2.32 25.68 -4.38
C ILE A 618 2.14 27.13 -4.82
N THR A 619 2.17 27.35 -6.12
CA THR A 619 1.94 28.65 -6.74
C THR A 619 0.68 28.56 -7.58
N ASP A 620 -0.31 29.38 -7.28
CA ASP A 620 -1.57 29.41 -8.00
C ASP A 620 -1.47 30.17 -9.35
N PRO A 621 -2.54 30.19 -10.17
CA PRO A 621 -2.53 30.88 -11.46
C PRO A 621 -2.29 32.41 -11.39
N HIS A 622 -2.46 33.02 -10.22
CA HIS A 622 -2.22 34.45 -9.98
C HIS A 622 -0.83 34.74 -9.42
N GLY A 623 0.00 33.71 -9.22
CA GLY A 623 1.33 33.82 -8.65
C GLY A 623 1.35 33.87 -7.12
N GLU A 624 0.21 33.63 -6.45
CA GLU A 624 0.16 33.56 -4.99
C GLU A 624 0.67 32.21 -4.50
N ASN A 625 1.47 32.24 -3.44
CA ASN A 625 2.17 31.08 -2.93
C ASN A 625 1.59 30.61 -1.60
N GLU A 626 1.42 29.31 -1.45
CA GLU A 626 1.23 28.67 -0.15
C GLU A 626 2.33 27.62 0.05
N ARG A 627 2.68 27.37 1.31
CA ARG A 627 3.80 26.47 1.64
C ARG A 627 3.41 25.55 2.77
N ILE A 628 3.88 24.32 2.69
CA ILE A 628 3.86 23.40 3.81
C ILE A 628 5.23 22.79 4.04
N VAL A 629 5.58 22.60 5.31
CA VAL A 629 6.78 21.91 5.75
C VAL A 629 6.40 20.92 6.85
N SER A 630 6.91 19.70 6.77
CA SER A 630 6.84 18.70 7.85
C SER A 630 8.25 18.20 8.12
N GLY A 631 8.60 17.96 9.37
CA GLY A 631 9.91 17.42 9.69
C GLY A 631 10.12 17.09 11.15
N HIS A 632 11.25 16.43 11.41
CA HIS A 632 11.70 16.11 12.74
C HIS A 632 12.17 17.37 13.45
N ARG A 633 11.48 17.78 14.52
CA ARG A 633 11.82 18.94 15.37
C ARG A 633 12.06 20.24 14.57
N LEU A 634 10.99 20.85 14.03
CA LEU A 634 11.01 22.16 13.34
C LEU A 634 11.44 23.36 14.24
N GLY A 635 12.10 23.13 15.37
CA GLY A 635 12.48 24.18 16.32
C GLY A 635 11.30 24.82 17.07
N ILE A 636 10.14 24.14 17.07
CA ILE A 636 8.92 24.62 17.72
C ILE A 636 8.96 24.18 19.19
N SER A 637 9.04 25.13 20.12
CA SER A 637 8.82 24.85 21.54
C SER A 637 7.33 24.78 21.82
N SER A 638 6.87 23.72 22.47
CA SER A 638 5.52 23.65 23.01
C SER A 638 5.60 23.31 24.49
N SER A 639 4.71 23.92 25.27
CA SER A 639 4.43 23.56 26.66
C SER A 639 2.97 23.15 26.68
N VAL A 640 2.66 21.85 26.67
CA VAL A 640 1.27 21.41 26.78
C VAL A 640 1.13 20.42 27.92
N ALA A 641 0.27 20.80 28.87
CA ALA A 641 -0.31 19.94 29.89
C ALA A 641 -1.34 19.00 29.23
N ASP A 642 -1.30 17.72 29.63
CA ASP A 642 -2.18 16.58 29.34
C ASP A 642 -3.10 16.60 28.10
N VAL A 643 -2.91 15.58 27.27
CA VAL A 643 -3.78 15.25 26.13
C VAL A 643 -5.01 14.50 26.67
N PRO A 644 -6.22 14.68 26.10
CA PRO A 644 -7.41 14.02 26.61
C PRO A 644 -7.24 12.50 26.69
N SER A 645 -7.53 11.91 27.85
CA SER A 645 -7.60 10.46 28.05
C SER A 645 -8.95 9.95 27.54
N GLY A 646 -8.95 9.18 26.45
CA GLY A 646 -10.09 8.41 25.96
C GLY A 646 -9.65 7.00 25.56
N ASP A 647 -10.50 6.25 24.86
CA ASP A 647 -10.22 4.84 24.49
C ASP A 647 -9.01 4.65 23.54
N ILE A 648 -8.51 5.73 22.95
CA ILE A 648 -7.27 5.72 22.17
C ILE A 648 -6.10 6.11 23.08
N LEU A 649 -5.23 5.14 23.38
CA LEU A 649 -4.02 5.36 24.15
C LEU A 649 -2.96 6.09 23.30
N VAL A 650 -2.89 7.42 23.43
CA VAL A 650 -1.86 8.29 22.84
C VAL A 650 -0.87 8.79 23.89
N ARG A 651 0.35 9.16 23.45
CA ARG A 651 1.44 9.62 24.34
C ARG A 651 1.90 11.04 24.05
N ASN A 652 2.23 11.75 25.12
CA ASN A 652 2.82 13.10 25.06
C ASN A 652 4.34 13.10 24.86
N ARG A 653 5.02 11.96 25.05
CA ARG A 653 6.49 11.89 25.07
C ARG A 653 7.15 12.25 23.73
N TYR A 654 6.39 12.29 22.63
CA TYR A 654 6.86 12.59 21.26
C TYR A 654 6.05 13.68 20.54
N HIS A 655 5.32 14.53 21.27
CA HIS A 655 4.45 15.57 20.66
C HIS A 655 5.19 16.56 19.74
N ASN A 656 6.51 16.75 19.93
CA ASN A 656 7.36 17.59 19.07
C ASN A 656 8.23 16.78 18.09
N TYR A 657 8.07 15.46 18.05
CA TYR A 657 8.88 14.60 17.19
C TYR A 657 8.52 14.80 15.71
N ARG A 658 7.22 14.94 15.41
CA ARG A 658 6.72 15.28 14.08
C ARG A 658 5.80 16.47 14.18
N ASN A 659 6.18 17.55 13.50
CA ASN A 659 5.39 18.75 13.41
C ASN A 659 5.24 19.14 11.93
N SER A 660 4.10 19.74 11.62
CA SER A 660 3.87 20.42 10.34
C SER A 660 3.66 21.91 10.56
N ALA A 661 4.14 22.72 9.63
CA ALA A 661 3.92 24.15 9.54
C ALA A 661 3.31 24.46 8.17
N TYR A 662 2.14 25.09 8.17
CA TYR A 662 1.42 25.51 6.96
C TYR A 662 1.26 27.03 6.91
N TRP A 663 1.60 27.61 5.76
CA TRP A 663 1.37 29.01 5.43
C TRP A 663 0.39 29.06 4.26
N ASP A 664 -0.82 29.55 4.51
CA ASP A 664 -1.75 29.89 3.43
C ASP A 664 -1.22 31.07 2.59
N LYS A 665 -1.93 31.39 1.51
CA LYS A 665 -1.52 32.44 0.56
C LYS A 665 -1.29 33.80 1.22
N GLN A 666 -2.20 34.21 2.09
CA GLN A 666 -2.11 35.51 2.76
C GLN A 666 -0.94 35.53 3.75
N THR A 667 -0.82 34.49 4.57
CA THR A 667 0.25 34.36 5.57
C THR A 667 1.62 34.30 4.91
N TYR A 668 1.76 33.56 3.82
CA TYR A 668 3.02 33.46 3.07
C TYR A 668 3.38 34.79 2.38
N LYS A 669 2.39 35.51 1.85
CA LYS A 669 2.59 36.83 1.26
C LYS A 669 3.10 37.85 2.30
N ASP A 670 2.52 37.84 3.49
CA ASP A 670 2.84 38.82 4.54
C ASP A 670 4.13 38.48 5.30
N PHE A 671 4.42 37.19 5.50
CA PHE A 671 5.47 36.74 6.41
C PHE A 671 6.47 35.74 5.80
N GLY A 672 6.31 35.36 4.54
CA GLY A 672 7.13 34.32 3.91
C GLY A 672 7.03 32.99 4.66
N SER A 673 8.19 32.38 4.95
CA SER A 673 8.28 31.08 5.64
C SER A 673 8.72 31.19 7.11
N ILE A 674 8.36 32.28 7.79
CA ILE A 674 8.64 32.43 9.23
C ILE A 674 7.75 31.44 10.02
N ILE A 675 8.37 30.45 10.67
CA ILE A 675 7.66 29.33 11.35
C ILE A 675 6.69 29.80 12.43
N SER A 676 7.03 30.84 13.20
CA SER A 676 6.14 31.38 14.25
C SER A 676 4.87 32.06 13.72
N LYS A 677 4.78 32.25 12.39
CA LYS A 677 3.60 32.78 11.71
C LYS A 677 2.76 31.70 11.00
N ALA A 678 3.24 30.47 10.97
CA ALA A 678 2.54 29.35 10.36
C ALA A 678 1.41 28.83 11.26
N GLN A 679 0.45 28.15 10.64
CA GLN A 679 -0.41 27.20 11.36
C GLN A 679 0.42 25.96 11.69
N ILE A 680 0.59 25.69 12.99
CA ILE A 680 1.37 24.55 13.49
C ILE A 680 0.45 23.39 13.85
N SER A 681 0.83 22.19 13.41
CA SER A 681 0.21 20.92 13.82
C SER A 681 1.25 20.04 14.51
N HIS A 682 0.92 19.58 15.71
CA HIS A 682 1.70 18.61 16.49
C HIS A 682 1.09 17.22 16.31
N TRP A 683 1.88 16.27 15.82
CA TRP A 683 1.40 14.91 15.54
C TRP A 683 1.63 13.99 16.74
N LEU A 684 0.53 13.45 17.29
CA LEU A 684 0.57 12.51 18.40
C LEU A 684 0.94 11.10 17.95
N HIS A 685 1.43 10.31 18.90
CA HIS A 685 1.80 8.92 18.67
C HIS A 685 0.98 8.02 19.58
N THR A 686 0.50 6.90 19.04
CA THR A 686 -0.15 5.82 19.79
C THR A 686 0.89 5.06 20.63
N ILE A 687 0.41 4.20 21.53
CA ILE A 687 1.27 3.37 22.40
C ILE A 687 2.19 2.37 21.64
N ASP A 688 1.87 2.04 20.39
CA ASP A 688 2.71 1.24 19.51
C ASP A 688 3.71 2.09 18.71
N ASN A 689 3.85 3.38 19.04
CA ASN A 689 4.68 4.39 18.37
C ASN A 689 4.31 4.68 16.91
N LYS A 690 3.11 4.28 16.45
CA LYS A 690 2.58 4.78 15.18
C LYS A 690 2.21 6.26 15.36
N THR A 691 2.43 7.06 14.33
CA THR A 691 1.89 8.43 14.32
C THR A 691 0.40 8.32 14.04
N SER A 692 -0.45 8.81 14.96
CA SER A 692 -1.91 8.64 14.88
C SER A 692 -2.52 9.57 13.83
N GLY A 693 -3.35 8.99 12.96
CA GLY A 693 -4.25 9.67 12.05
C GLY A 693 -5.32 10.56 12.74
N LEU A 694 -5.67 10.21 13.99
CA LEU A 694 -7.02 10.40 14.53
C LEU A 694 -7.16 11.38 15.71
N ILE A 695 -6.12 12.10 16.10
CA ILE A 695 -6.24 13.10 17.17
C ILE A 695 -5.50 14.38 16.80
N PRO A 696 -6.18 15.40 16.24
CA PRO A 696 -5.63 16.75 16.18
C PRO A 696 -5.42 17.23 17.62
N LEU A 697 -4.16 17.48 18.00
CA LEU A 697 -3.92 18.38 19.13
C LEU A 697 -4.21 19.81 18.67
N ALA A 698 -4.85 20.58 19.54
CA ALA A 698 -5.31 21.94 19.28
C ALA A 698 -4.32 22.80 18.47
N MET A 699 -4.82 23.44 17.40
CA MET A 699 -4.10 24.49 16.68
C MET A 699 -3.75 25.61 17.66
N THR A 700 -2.48 25.85 17.94
CA THR A 700 -2.07 27.06 18.64
C THR A 700 -2.06 28.21 17.63
N SER A 701 -3.13 29.00 17.57
CA SER A 701 -3.11 30.27 16.85
C SER A 701 -2.35 31.33 17.66
N PRO A 702 -1.46 32.11 17.03
CA PRO A 702 -1.20 33.47 17.45
C PRO A 702 -1.54 34.42 16.30
N LEU A 703 -2.82 34.66 16.05
CA LEU A 703 -3.25 35.80 15.24
C LEU A 703 -4.19 36.67 16.08
N SER A 704 -3.57 37.69 16.68
CA SER A 704 -4.23 38.85 17.23
C SER A 704 -5.08 39.52 16.14
N MET A 705 -6.35 39.77 16.49
CA MET A 705 -7.29 40.77 15.96
C MET A 705 -6.81 41.61 14.76
N ILE A 706 -7.54 41.55 13.63
CA ILE A 706 -8.11 42.69 12.89
C ILE A 706 -9.19 42.17 11.90
N ASN A 707 -10.30 42.91 11.85
CA ASN A 707 -11.60 42.65 11.20
C ASN A 707 -11.61 42.17 9.73
N SER A 708 -12.50 41.21 9.40
CA SER A 708 -13.83 41.54 8.83
C SER A 708 -14.75 40.31 8.64
N THR A 709 -15.89 40.38 9.33
CA THR A 709 -17.24 39.84 9.01
C THR A 709 -17.45 38.84 7.86
N ARG A 710 -17.66 37.56 8.19
CA ARG A 710 -18.91 36.76 7.96
C ARG A 710 -18.59 35.25 8.04
N LEU A 711 -18.62 34.69 9.24
CA LEU A 711 -18.94 33.28 9.45
C LEU A 711 -20.18 33.23 10.32
N LYS A 712 -21.29 32.83 9.70
CA LYS A 712 -22.55 32.56 10.39
C LYS A 712 -22.32 31.39 11.34
N THR A 713 -22.83 31.57 12.54
CA THR A 713 -22.86 30.64 13.67
C THR A 713 -23.63 29.35 13.31
N GLY A 714 -23.04 28.21 13.65
CA GLY A 714 -23.66 26.88 13.71
C GLY A 714 -23.02 26.09 14.86
N PRO A 715 -23.78 25.27 15.61
CA PRO A 715 -23.44 24.92 16.97
C PRO A 715 -22.35 23.85 17.10
N ILE A 716 -21.61 23.98 18.19
CA ILE A 716 -20.66 23.03 18.77
C ILE A 716 -21.28 21.64 18.79
N ALA A 717 -20.67 20.69 18.06
CA ALA A 717 -21.03 19.28 18.13
C ALA A 717 -20.53 18.70 19.46
N THR A 718 -21.42 18.64 20.44
CA THR A 718 -21.29 17.78 21.62
C THR A 718 -21.32 16.33 21.15
N ILE A 719 -20.19 15.62 21.22
CA ILE A 719 -20.14 14.18 21.03
C ILE A 719 -20.56 13.54 22.37
N LEU A 720 -21.81 13.08 22.43
CA LEU A 720 -22.30 12.21 23.50
C LEU A 720 -21.88 10.76 23.18
N TYR A 721 -21.04 10.17 24.03
CA TYR A 721 -20.83 8.73 24.10
C TYR A 721 -21.77 8.17 25.18
N ILE A 722 -22.57 7.15 24.87
CA ILE A 722 -23.28 6.34 25.87
C ILE A 722 -22.99 4.86 25.60
N ALA A 723 -22.30 4.27 26.58
CA ALA A 723 -22.22 2.87 27.04
C ALA A 723 -22.12 1.72 26.04
#